data_AF-A0A4R0G3L6-F1
#
_entry.id   AF-A0A4R0G3L6-F1
#
_cell.length_a   1.000
_cell.length_b   1.000
_cell.length_c   1.000
_cell.angle_alpha   90.00
_cell.angle_beta   90.00
_cell.angle_gamma   90.00
#
_symmetry.space_group_name_H-M   'P 1'
#
loop_
_entity.id
_entity.type
_entity.pdbx_description
1 polymer ?
#
loop_
_entity_poly.entity_id
_entity_poly.type
_entity_poly.pdbx_seq_one_letter_code
_entity_poly.pdbx_strand_id
1 'polypeptide(L)'
;MDDSVHDQAQLVAWRRRALDQQLPAAAFPAGTNAPSLVYLCATMFVVVAAVLGFAVNAQQGVLPAVVDSQRDIVSKLASSIRLEVTARREELARVVQTRGEVSDADLLTRVINDGRHLNGALILETATRQVVTAKGAQLPLDLLPEELPVGSAIAVTNADGPLMVYGVALDDTRVVLATQPLTMRNLRLNPDAGHGIHALTPDGTTSLMQGANAVDAVHLPAVFDGLAEAGSRQSRQVVVKEWSDRRLLVSSAPVGSTGLVIVSLLTAEVSTGTSLSQGLALGLSLLAVGLLSFWIMRMSLVRPVRALLSQAKADACGAATTRRSKLRIREAHRIARALALTSGEQFPSDKRWRPTVLQGLGVALVVALLWPAAVVVLGLQAPAPTIPVQLMRDEENRAEEASNALGNFLDGGLATVSRVSYGLNVQDLGRAGKQLDRELDTDHRLRSLYLVDRDGTVLASAGRRPLRSVEPLPGEIGIHLDPTVQRLPVVYAYNQMADGYSVVGEFDPDRLLGLVRRVSGRAHVVDAELRTVLDSEGFRAFQPLQGDLARDAAVEALPGGTVGRSHTADGEPALVAAAGLSAPGTVAHLEWAIVIEQDTSGLRLPELVERRWTLLMAGAAMGIVLLTHVWQLYIFVRPLRRLAFFSDRMSDGTIELPVPPQRHDDIGAIAMCLEICRQVRHTGSARFGGALRLRGAGADRTKVLPRVRSAAATTARGTKG
;
A
#
# COMPACT_ATOMS: atom_id res chain seq x y z
N MET A 1 -72.68 41.75 -4.53
CA MET A 1 -72.11 40.67 -3.69
C MET A 1 -70.96 39.98 -4.42
N ASP A 2 -71.00 39.87 -5.76
CA ASP A 2 -69.87 39.41 -6.57
C ASP A 2 -68.65 40.37 -6.59
N ASP A 3 -68.87 41.70 -6.65
CA ASP A 3 -67.76 42.67 -6.67
C ASP A 3 -66.87 42.61 -5.41
N SER A 4 -67.47 42.44 -4.22
CA SER A 4 -66.72 42.36 -2.96
C SER A 4 -65.87 41.08 -2.82
N VAL A 5 -66.31 39.98 -3.43
CA VAL A 5 -65.56 38.72 -3.44
C VAL A 5 -64.40 38.81 -4.45
N HIS A 6 -64.62 39.47 -5.58
CA HIS A 6 -63.61 39.73 -6.58
C HIS A 6 -62.48 40.64 -6.05
N ASP A 7 -62.84 41.72 -5.34
CA ASP A 7 -61.88 42.63 -4.71
C ASP A 7 -61.02 41.93 -3.64
N GLN A 8 -61.64 41.06 -2.83
CA GLN A 8 -60.92 40.31 -1.81
C GLN A 8 -59.96 39.28 -2.41
N ALA A 9 -60.35 38.60 -3.50
CA ALA A 9 -59.48 37.68 -4.21
C ALA A 9 -58.28 38.39 -4.86
N GLN A 10 -58.50 39.56 -5.46
CA GLN A 10 -57.43 40.38 -6.03
C GLN A 10 -56.46 40.90 -4.95
N LEU A 11 -56.98 41.33 -3.80
CA LEU A 11 -56.18 41.78 -2.65
C LEU A 11 -55.27 40.67 -2.12
N VAL A 12 -55.80 39.44 -1.95
CA VAL A 12 -55.02 38.27 -1.50
C VAL A 12 -53.95 37.90 -2.53
N ALA A 13 -54.27 37.96 -3.82
CA ALA A 13 -53.31 37.70 -4.89
C ALA A 13 -52.17 38.72 -4.91
N TRP A 14 -52.47 40.01 -4.70
CA TRP A 14 -51.45 41.06 -4.58
C TRP A 14 -50.57 40.86 -3.34
N ARG A 15 -51.17 40.61 -2.18
CA ARG A 15 -50.45 40.30 -0.92
C ARG A 15 -49.52 39.10 -1.08
N ARG A 16 -49.95 38.07 -1.80
CA ARG A 16 -49.13 36.88 -2.06
C ARG A 16 -47.91 37.18 -2.91
N ARG A 17 -48.06 37.97 -3.97
CA ARG A 17 -46.91 38.40 -4.80
C ARG A 17 -45.94 39.26 -4.01
N ALA A 18 -46.44 40.21 -3.22
CA ALA A 18 -45.61 41.05 -2.36
C ALA A 18 -44.85 40.23 -1.31
N LEU A 19 -45.53 39.24 -0.69
CA LEU A 19 -44.92 38.32 0.26
C LEU A 19 -43.83 37.46 -0.41
N ASP A 20 -44.09 36.88 -1.59
CA ASP A 20 -43.12 36.04 -2.30
C ASP A 20 -41.84 36.81 -2.67
N GLN A 21 -41.91 38.12 -2.91
CA GLN A 21 -40.74 38.98 -3.14
C GLN A 21 -39.96 39.31 -1.85
N GLN A 22 -40.60 39.24 -0.69
CA GLN A 22 -40.02 39.57 0.61
C GLN A 22 -39.44 38.35 1.33
N LEU A 23 -39.94 37.15 1.04
CA LEU A 23 -39.46 35.92 1.66
C LEU A 23 -38.04 35.58 1.18
N PRO A 24 -37.21 34.95 2.03
CA PRO A 24 -35.86 34.57 1.64
C PRO A 24 -35.98 33.46 0.60
N ALA A 25 -35.47 33.69 -0.60
CA ALA A 25 -35.40 32.65 -1.60
C ALA A 25 -34.37 31.60 -1.17
N ALA A 26 -34.77 30.33 -1.17
CA ALA A 26 -33.87 29.22 -0.94
C ALA A 26 -32.90 29.08 -2.13
N ALA A 27 -31.71 29.68 -2.05
CA ALA A 27 -30.61 29.44 -2.99
C ALA A 27 -29.79 28.21 -2.54
N PHE A 28 -29.13 27.52 -3.48
CA PHE A 28 -28.13 26.51 -3.11
C PHE A 28 -26.99 27.21 -2.34
N PRO A 29 -26.53 26.67 -1.18
CA PRO A 29 -26.82 25.36 -0.60
C PRO A 29 -27.91 25.33 0.51
N ALA A 30 -28.68 26.42 0.68
CA ALA A 30 -29.63 26.61 1.80
C ALA A 30 -31.02 25.96 1.60
N GLY A 31 -31.36 25.49 0.39
CA GLY A 31 -32.66 24.87 0.15
C GLY A 31 -32.83 23.51 0.83
N THR A 32 -34.05 23.22 1.32
CA THR A 32 -34.38 21.94 2.00
C THR A 32 -34.13 20.70 1.15
N ASN A 33 -34.08 20.84 -0.17
CA ASN A 33 -33.73 19.77 -1.10
C ASN A 33 -32.23 19.43 -1.14
N ALA A 34 -31.35 20.42 -0.93
CA ALA A 34 -29.94 20.31 -1.31
C ALA A 34 -29.20 19.19 -0.57
N PRO A 35 -29.27 19.05 0.76
CA PRO A 35 -28.55 17.98 1.46
C PRO A 35 -29.04 16.59 1.07
N SER A 36 -30.34 16.45 0.78
CA SER A 36 -30.91 15.16 0.34
C SER A 36 -30.41 14.76 -1.04
N LEU A 37 -30.27 15.72 -1.96
CA LEU A 37 -29.74 15.48 -3.30
C LEU A 37 -28.22 15.21 -3.25
N VAL A 38 -27.48 15.97 -2.45
CA VAL A 38 -26.04 15.72 -2.23
C VAL A 38 -25.82 14.32 -1.68
N TYR A 39 -26.62 13.88 -0.71
CA TYR A 39 -26.59 12.51 -0.20
C TYR A 39 -26.79 11.47 -1.32
N LEU A 40 -27.82 11.63 -2.14
CA LEU A 40 -28.11 10.70 -3.24
C LEU A 40 -26.99 10.69 -4.29
N CYS A 41 -26.53 11.86 -4.74
CA CYS A 41 -25.45 11.98 -5.71
C CYS A 41 -24.13 11.40 -5.18
N ALA A 42 -23.77 11.68 -3.93
CA ALA A 42 -22.57 11.13 -3.31
C ALA A 42 -22.68 9.60 -3.15
N THR A 43 -23.86 9.08 -2.81
CA THR A 43 -24.11 7.63 -2.73
C THR A 43 -23.99 6.99 -4.11
N MET A 44 -24.56 7.59 -5.16
CA MET A 44 -24.39 7.12 -6.54
C MET A 44 -22.92 7.13 -6.97
N PHE A 45 -22.14 8.12 -6.56
CA PHE A 45 -20.70 8.14 -6.83
C PHE A 45 -19.98 6.95 -6.18
N VAL A 46 -20.30 6.62 -4.92
CA VAL A 46 -19.75 5.43 -4.25
C VAL A 46 -20.20 4.14 -4.95
N VAL A 47 -21.44 4.05 -5.42
CA VAL A 47 -21.93 2.91 -6.21
C VAL A 47 -21.12 2.75 -7.49
N VAL A 48 -20.88 3.83 -8.23
CA VAL A 48 -20.06 3.79 -9.46
C VAL A 48 -18.62 3.41 -9.13
N ALA A 49 -18.03 3.98 -8.07
CA ALA A 49 -16.68 3.64 -7.63
C ALA A 49 -16.55 2.16 -7.21
N ALA A 50 -17.56 1.62 -6.53
CA ALA A 50 -17.61 0.21 -6.17
C ALA A 50 -17.62 -0.68 -7.43
N VAL A 51 -18.54 -0.43 -8.36
CA VAL A 51 -18.64 -1.22 -9.61
C VAL A 51 -17.36 -1.09 -10.45
N LEU A 52 -16.84 0.13 -10.62
CA LEU A 52 -15.63 0.36 -11.42
C LEU A 52 -14.39 -0.27 -10.77
N GLY A 53 -14.23 -0.16 -9.45
CA GLY A 53 -13.08 -0.75 -8.76
C GLY A 53 -13.09 -2.28 -8.81
N PHE A 54 -14.27 -2.91 -8.70
CA PHE A 54 -14.41 -4.34 -8.95
C PHE A 54 -14.19 -4.69 -10.41
N ALA A 55 -14.65 -3.88 -11.37
CA ALA A 55 -14.44 -4.13 -12.80
C ALA A 55 -12.97 -4.06 -13.22
N VAL A 56 -12.22 -3.08 -12.68
CA VAL A 56 -10.78 -2.93 -12.95
C VAL A 56 -9.99 -4.10 -12.37
N ASN A 57 -10.40 -4.61 -11.20
CA ASN A 57 -9.76 -5.74 -10.54
C ASN A 57 -10.36 -7.10 -10.94
N ALA A 58 -11.34 -7.14 -11.85
CA ALA A 58 -11.99 -8.37 -12.33
C ALA A 58 -11.17 -9.15 -13.35
N GLN A 59 -9.92 -8.77 -13.57
CA GLN A 59 -9.06 -9.47 -14.51
C GLN A 59 -8.83 -10.90 -14.03
N GLN A 60 -9.14 -11.85 -14.92
CA GLN A 60 -8.70 -13.23 -14.79
C GLN A 60 -7.27 -13.31 -15.27
N GLY A 61 -6.38 -13.77 -14.42
CA GLY A 61 -4.98 -13.91 -14.77
C GLY A 61 -4.18 -14.57 -13.66
N VAL A 62 -2.89 -14.66 -13.91
CA VAL A 62 -1.93 -15.08 -12.88
C VAL A 62 -1.97 -14.07 -11.75
N LEU A 63 -1.88 -14.57 -10.53
CA LEU A 63 -1.89 -13.76 -9.33
C LEU A 63 -0.82 -12.65 -9.39
N PRO A 64 -1.16 -11.36 -9.17
CA PRO A 64 -0.19 -10.26 -9.26
C PRO A 64 1.02 -10.44 -8.34
N ALA A 65 0.82 -11.00 -7.15
CA ALA A 65 1.91 -11.31 -6.22
C ALA A 65 2.93 -12.29 -6.82
N VAL A 66 2.48 -13.32 -7.57
CA VAL A 66 3.38 -14.27 -8.24
C VAL A 66 4.11 -13.57 -9.39
N VAL A 67 3.42 -12.74 -10.18
CA VAL A 67 4.05 -11.96 -11.26
C VAL A 67 5.14 -11.05 -10.73
N ASP A 68 4.86 -10.32 -9.66
CA ASP A 68 5.81 -9.39 -9.04
C ASP A 68 7.00 -10.15 -8.43
N SER A 69 6.76 -11.31 -7.81
CA SER A 69 7.82 -12.17 -7.25
C SER A 69 8.75 -12.72 -8.35
N GLN A 70 8.20 -13.27 -9.43
CA GLN A 70 9.02 -13.80 -10.54
C GLN A 70 9.81 -12.69 -11.25
N ARG A 71 9.22 -11.50 -11.37
CA ARG A 71 9.94 -10.32 -11.88
C ARG A 71 11.11 -9.93 -10.99
N ASP A 72 10.94 -9.97 -9.67
CA ASP A 72 12.02 -9.68 -8.71
C ASP A 72 13.15 -10.71 -8.80
N ILE A 73 12.81 -12.02 -8.87
CA ILE A 73 13.78 -13.11 -9.01
C ILE A 73 14.66 -12.92 -10.24
N VAL A 74 14.07 -12.76 -11.44
CA VAL A 74 14.87 -12.57 -12.66
C VAL A 74 15.69 -11.29 -12.63
N SER A 75 15.17 -10.22 -12.01
CA SER A 75 15.91 -8.96 -11.86
C SER A 75 17.12 -9.10 -10.95
N LYS A 76 16.99 -9.84 -9.85
CA LYS A 76 18.10 -10.13 -8.92
C LYS A 76 19.12 -11.05 -9.55
N LEU A 77 18.69 -12.12 -10.22
CA LEU A 77 19.58 -13.02 -10.96
C LEU A 77 20.37 -12.26 -12.03
N ALA A 78 19.69 -11.48 -12.88
CA ALA A 78 20.35 -10.70 -13.91
C ALA A 78 21.31 -9.66 -13.32
N SER A 79 20.96 -9.03 -12.19
CA SER A 79 21.84 -8.09 -11.50
C SER A 79 23.06 -8.77 -10.89
N SER A 80 22.90 -9.96 -10.31
CA SER A 80 23.98 -10.77 -9.75
C SER A 80 24.97 -11.19 -10.85
N ILE A 81 24.47 -11.75 -11.95
CA ILE A 81 25.30 -12.11 -13.11
C ILE A 81 26.00 -10.87 -13.67
N ARG A 82 25.32 -9.72 -13.76
CA ARG A 82 25.94 -8.47 -14.22
C ARG A 82 27.09 -8.03 -13.31
N LEU A 83 26.93 -8.12 -12.00
CA LEU A 83 27.99 -7.77 -11.04
C LEU A 83 29.18 -8.71 -11.19
N GLU A 84 28.93 -10.01 -11.35
CA GLU A 84 29.97 -11.00 -11.61
C GLU A 84 30.71 -10.71 -12.93
N VAL A 85 29.97 -10.50 -14.02
CA VAL A 85 30.53 -10.14 -15.33
C VAL A 85 31.40 -8.88 -15.24
N THR A 86 30.93 -7.86 -14.52
CA THR A 86 31.68 -6.59 -14.37
C THR A 86 32.96 -6.81 -13.58
N ALA A 87 32.89 -7.52 -12.46
CA ALA A 87 34.05 -7.85 -11.62
C ALA A 87 35.09 -8.67 -12.40
N ARG A 88 34.65 -9.68 -13.16
CA ARG A 88 35.54 -10.51 -13.98
C ARG A 88 36.20 -9.76 -15.11
N ARG A 89 35.47 -8.86 -15.76
CA ARG A 89 36.03 -7.97 -16.78
C ARG A 89 37.12 -7.06 -16.20
N GLU A 90 36.89 -6.48 -15.03
CA GLU A 90 37.88 -5.63 -14.35
C GLU A 90 39.10 -6.41 -13.89
N GLU A 91 38.91 -7.64 -13.41
CA GLU A 91 39.99 -8.55 -13.06
C GLU A 91 40.85 -8.89 -14.28
N LEU A 92 40.23 -9.29 -15.40
CA LEU A 92 40.94 -9.57 -16.65
C LEU A 92 41.70 -8.33 -17.15
N ALA A 93 41.07 -7.16 -17.12
CA ALA A 93 41.70 -5.90 -17.51
C ALA A 93 42.92 -5.59 -16.63
N ARG A 94 42.81 -5.81 -15.31
CA ARG A 94 43.91 -5.62 -14.37
C ARG A 94 45.07 -6.57 -14.66
N VAL A 95 44.80 -7.86 -14.85
CA VAL A 95 45.82 -8.86 -15.17
C VAL A 95 46.58 -8.49 -16.44
N VAL A 96 45.87 -8.06 -17.49
CA VAL A 96 46.47 -7.61 -18.75
C VAL A 96 47.30 -6.33 -18.57
N GLN A 97 46.81 -5.35 -17.81
CA GLN A 97 47.53 -4.09 -17.55
C GLN A 97 48.79 -4.30 -16.69
N THR A 98 48.76 -5.20 -15.72
CA THR A 98 49.90 -5.48 -14.83
C THR A 98 50.87 -6.54 -15.37
N ARG A 99 50.74 -6.94 -16.65
CA ARG A 99 51.50 -8.06 -17.22
C ARG A 99 53.02 -7.86 -17.20
N GLY A 100 53.53 -6.63 -17.34
CA GLY A 100 54.96 -6.38 -17.52
C GLY A 100 55.53 -7.02 -18.80
N GLU A 101 56.75 -7.57 -18.74
CA GLU A 101 57.42 -8.25 -19.88
C GLU A 101 57.09 -9.75 -20.01
N VAL A 102 55.97 -10.18 -19.44
CA VAL A 102 55.59 -11.61 -19.40
C VAL A 102 55.19 -12.10 -20.79
N SER A 103 55.61 -13.32 -21.14
CA SER A 103 55.29 -13.93 -22.43
C SER A 103 53.78 -14.14 -22.60
N ASP A 104 53.30 -14.14 -23.84
CA ASP A 104 51.87 -14.33 -24.15
C ASP A 104 51.33 -15.67 -23.61
N ALA A 105 52.14 -16.73 -23.59
CA ALA A 105 51.77 -18.04 -23.03
C ALA A 105 51.68 -18.02 -21.49
N ASP A 106 52.58 -17.30 -20.82
CA ASP A 106 52.57 -17.15 -19.37
C ASP A 106 51.44 -16.22 -18.91
N LEU A 107 51.10 -15.20 -19.70
CA LEU A 107 49.93 -14.34 -19.47
C LEU A 107 48.64 -15.16 -19.48
N LEU A 108 48.42 -15.99 -20.52
CA LEU A 108 47.26 -16.87 -20.57
C LEU A 108 47.23 -17.88 -19.41
N THR A 109 48.40 -18.33 -18.96
CA THR A 109 48.51 -19.20 -17.78
C THR A 109 48.07 -18.48 -16.51
N ARG A 110 48.45 -17.21 -16.31
CA ARG A 110 47.96 -16.41 -15.18
C ARG A 110 46.47 -16.16 -15.25
N VAL A 111 45.94 -15.81 -16.42
CA VAL A 111 44.50 -15.56 -16.62
C VAL A 111 43.65 -16.77 -16.19
N ILE A 112 44.09 -17.99 -16.52
CA ILE A 112 43.36 -19.22 -16.18
C ILE A 112 43.65 -19.71 -14.75
N ASN A 113 44.91 -19.64 -14.28
CA ASN A 113 45.28 -20.18 -12.97
C ASN A 113 44.95 -19.25 -11.79
N ASP A 114 45.10 -17.93 -11.96
CA ASP A 114 44.71 -16.95 -10.93
C ASP A 114 43.19 -16.73 -10.95
N GLY A 115 42.57 -16.78 -12.14
CA GLY A 115 41.13 -16.71 -12.32
C GLY A 115 40.48 -18.08 -12.22
N ARG A 116 40.20 -18.59 -11.00
CA ARG A 116 39.59 -19.92 -10.71
C ARG A 116 38.25 -20.24 -11.43
N HIS A 117 37.77 -19.36 -12.30
CA HIS A 117 36.47 -19.43 -12.97
C HIS A 117 36.54 -19.17 -14.48
N LEU A 118 37.70 -18.76 -15.02
CA LEU A 118 37.91 -18.64 -16.46
C LEU A 118 38.41 -19.98 -16.98
N ASN A 119 37.67 -20.56 -17.93
CA ASN A 119 37.94 -21.92 -18.39
C ASN A 119 38.73 -21.94 -19.69
N GLY A 120 38.76 -20.84 -20.43
CA GLY A 120 39.52 -20.68 -21.66
C GLY A 120 39.95 -19.24 -21.87
N ALA A 121 41.10 -19.04 -22.50
CA ALA A 121 41.60 -17.73 -22.89
C ALA A 121 42.45 -17.84 -24.16
N LEU A 122 42.37 -16.83 -25.02
CA LEU A 122 43.15 -16.77 -26.25
C LEU A 122 43.52 -15.33 -26.62
N ILE A 123 44.51 -15.20 -27.50
CA ILE A 123 44.96 -13.92 -28.05
C ILE A 123 44.74 -13.94 -29.57
N LEU A 124 44.03 -12.94 -30.07
CA LEU A 124 43.73 -12.74 -31.49
C LEU A 124 44.43 -11.49 -31.98
N GLU A 125 44.81 -11.49 -33.26
CA GLU A 125 45.07 -10.26 -33.99
C GLU A 125 43.74 -9.65 -34.47
N THR A 126 43.50 -8.38 -34.13
CA THR A 126 42.19 -7.72 -34.29
C THR A 126 41.77 -7.58 -35.75
N ALA A 127 42.71 -7.35 -36.66
CA ALA A 127 42.42 -7.14 -38.09
C ALA A 127 42.17 -8.45 -38.85
N THR A 128 42.92 -9.51 -38.53
CA THR A 128 42.90 -10.79 -39.26
C THR A 128 42.05 -11.85 -38.57
N ARG A 129 41.68 -11.65 -37.30
CA ARG A 129 41.07 -12.64 -36.40
C ARG A 129 41.88 -13.93 -36.30
N GLN A 130 43.17 -13.88 -36.61
CA GLN A 130 44.04 -15.04 -36.50
C GLN A 130 44.40 -15.29 -35.04
N VAL A 131 44.24 -16.53 -34.59
CA VAL A 131 44.65 -16.95 -33.24
C VAL A 131 46.18 -16.98 -33.17
N VAL A 132 46.74 -16.15 -32.29
CA VAL A 132 48.18 -16.10 -32.02
C VAL A 132 48.55 -17.19 -31.01
N THR A 133 47.78 -17.29 -29.93
CA THR A 133 47.97 -18.30 -28.88
C THR A 133 46.65 -18.56 -28.16
N ALA A 134 46.46 -19.76 -27.61
CA ALA A 134 45.25 -20.16 -26.90
C ALA A 134 45.59 -21.12 -25.76
N LYS A 135 44.76 -21.10 -24.71
CA LYS A 135 44.88 -22.01 -23.57
C LYS A 135 43.51 -22.29 -22.95
N GLY A 136 43.30 -23.51 -22.44
CA GLY A 136 42.03 -23.94 -21.85
C GLY A 136 40.96 -24.31 -22.89
N ALA A 137 39.70 -24.11 -22.54
CA ALA A 137 38.53 -24.40 -23.37
C ALA A 137 38.55 -23.62 -24.68
N GLN A 138 38.16 -24.27 -25.78
CA GLN A 138 38.11 -23.64 -27.10
C GLN A 138 37.03 -22.56 -27.14
N LEU A 139 37.38 -21.38 -27.66
CA LEU A 139 36.40 -20.32 -27.91
C LEU A 139 35.70 -20.55 -29.25
N PRO A 140 34.37 -20.44 -29.30
CA PRO A 140 33.62 -20.54 -30.55
C PRO A 140 33.74 -19.21 -31.32
N LEU A 141 34.82 -19.03 -32.08
CA LEU A 141 35.08 -17.82 -32.86
C LEU A 141 33.98 -17.55 -33.89
N ASP A 142 33.34 -18.60 -34.41
CA ASP A 142 32.25 -18.53 -35.39
C ASP A 142 30.97 -17.90 -34.82
N LEU A 143 30.80 -17.92 -33.50
CA LEU A 143 29.63 -17.35 -32.80
C LEU A 143 29.83 -15.89 -32.37
N LEU A 144 31.03 -15.34 -32.59
CA LEU A 144 31.34 -13.96 -32.21
C LEU A 144 30.96 -12.98 -33.34
N PRO A 145 30.38 -11.81 -33.01
CA PRO A 145 30.06 -10.76 -33.98
C PRO A 145 31.31 -10.24 -34.68
N GLU A 146 31.18 -9.60 -35.86
CA GLU A 146 32.29 -9.03 -36.63
C GLU A 146 33.11 -7.97 -35.88
N GLU A 147 32.50 -7.23 -34.97
CA GLU A 147 33.18 -6.37 -34.02
C GLU A 147 33.45 -7.16 -32.73
N LEU A 148 34.72 -7.34 -32.37
CA LEU A 148 35.10 -8.06 -31.15
C LEU A 148 34.67 -7.25 -29.90
N PRO A 149 34.28 -7.93 -28.80
CA PRO A 149 33.79 -7.28 -27.57
C PRO A 149 34.92 -6.64 -26.75
N VAL A 150 35.66 -5.69 -27.32
CA VAL A 150 36.79 -5.03 -26.65
C VAL A 150 36.27 -4.07 -25.58
N GLY A 151 36.64 -4.34 -24.33
CA GLY A 151 36.17 -3.55 -23.18
C GLY A 151 34.76 -3.89 -22.73
N SER A 152 34.09 -4.85 -23.38
CA SER A 152 32.75 -5.34 -23.08
C SER A 152 32.75 -6.86 -22.89
N ALA A 153 31.57 -7.42 -22.62
CA ALA A 153 31.37 -8.86 -22.56
C ALA A 153 30.11 -9.21 -23.36
N ILE A 154 30.11 -10.37 -24.01
CA ILE A 154 28.96 -10.87 -24.78
C ILE A 154 28.65 -12.30 -24.36
N ALA A 155 27.38 -12.67 -24.33
CA ALA A 155 26.98 -14.04 -24.11
C ALA A 155 26.78 -14.79 -25.43
N VAL A 156 27.22 -16.04 -25.50
CA VAL A 156 27.04 -16.94 -26.63
C VAL A 156 26.68 -18.33 -26.11
N THR A 157 26.08 -19.18 -26.93
CA THR A 157 25.73 -20.55 -26.55
C THR A 157 26.52 -21.54 -27.39
N ASN A 158 27.29 -22.41 -26.74
CA ASN A 158 27.97 -23.52 -27.41
C ASN A 158 27.25 -24.86 -27.16
N ALA A 159 27.84 -25.97 -27.58
CA ALA A 159 27.27 -27.31 -27.37
C ALA A 159 27.14 -27.71 -25.89
N ASP A 160 27.97 -27.13 -25.01
CA ASP A 160 27.99 -27.43 -23.57
C ASP A 160 27.06 -26.50 -22.76
N GLY A 161 26.59 -25.41 -23.36
CA GLY A 161 25.66 -24.46 -22.76
C GLY A 161 26.03 -23.00 -23.01
N PRO A 162 25.38 -22.06 -22.29
CA PRO A 162 25.64 -20.64 -22.44
C PRO A 162 26.95 -20.26 -21.73
N LEU A 163 27.72 -19.38 -22.36
CA LEU A 163 29.00 -18.89 -21.84
C LEU A 163 29.15 -17.39 -22.07
N MET A 164 29.87 -16.74 -21.16
CA MET A 164 30.28 -15.34 -21.28
C MET A 164 31.66 -15.27 -21.92
N VAL A 165 31.80 -14.39 -22.92
CA VAL A 165 33.07 -14.04 -23.56
C VAL A 165 33.43 -12.61 -23.16
N TYR A 166 34.61 -12.44 -22.57
CA TYR A 166 35.17 -11.16 -22.15
C TYR A 166 36.29 -10.77 -23.12
N GLY A 167 36.31 -9.50 -23.57
CA GLY A 167 37.39 -8.99 -24.42
C GLY A 167 38.12 -7.82 -23.81
N VAL A 168 39.46 -7.86 -23.84
CA VAL A 168 40.34 -6.77 -23.38
C VAL A 168 41.44 -6.55 -24.42
N ALA A 169 41.68 -5.29 -24.79
CA ALA A 169 42.77 -4.93 -25.68
C ALA A 169 44.13 -5.25 -25.02
N LEU A 170 44.98 -5.97 -25.74
CA LEU A 170 46.35 -6.26 -25.32
C LEU A 170 47.30 -5.14 -25.75
N ASP A 171 47.12 -4.68 -26.98
CA ASP A 171 47.78 -3.56 -27.64
C ASP A 171 46.89 -3.08 -28.82
N ASP A 172 47.41 -2.20 -29.68
CA ASP A 172 46.65 -1.62 -30.79
C ASP A 172 46.22 -2.64 -31.85
N THR A 173 46.86 -3.82 -31.91
CA THR A 173 46.61 -4.83 -32.94
C THR A 173 46.15 -6.18 -32.41
N ARG A 174 46.16 -6.40 -31.09
CA ARG A 174 45.82 -7.68 -30.46
C ARG A 174 44.83 -7.53 -29.31
N VAL A 175 43.99 -8.56 -29.14
CA VAL A 175 42.97 -8.65 -28.09
C VAL A 175 43.08 -9.97 -27.36
N VAL A 176 42.96 -9.93 -26.04
CA VAL A 176 42.76 -11.11 -25.19
C VAL A 176 41.26 -11.37 -25.08
N LEU A 177 40.83 -12.57 -25.43
CA LEU A 177 39.49 -13.07 -25.14
C LEU A 177 39.57 -14.13 -24.05
N ALA A 178 38.64 -14.09 -23.09
CA ALA A 178 38.51 -15.12 -22.06
C ALA A 178 37.05 -15.59 -21.97
N THR A 179 36.86 -16.85 -21.58
CA THR A 179 35.53 -17.45 -21.44
C THR A 179 35.24 -17.99 -20.07
N GLN A 180 33.96 -17.87 -19.69
CA GLN A 180 33.40 -18.43 -18.48
C GLN A 180 32.05 -19.08 -18.81
N PRO A 181 31.84 -20.37 -18.50
CA PRO A 181 30.51 -20.95 -18.59
C PRO A 181 29.58 -20.26 -17.61
N LEU A 182 28.36 -19.94 -18.05
CA LEU A 182 27.33 -19.43 -17.15
C LEU A 182 26.87 -20.58 -16.27
N THR A 183 27.06 -20.44 -14.96
CA THR A 183 26.50 -21.35 -13.97
C THR A 183 25.49 -20.58 -13.13
N MET A 184 24.45 -21.26 -12.67
CA MET A 184 23.51 -20.69 -11.71
C MET A 184 23.61 -21.41 -10.37
N ARG A 185 23.33 -20.66 -9.32
CA ARG A 185 23.12 -21.24 -7.99
C ARG A 185 21.83 -22.07 -8.02
N ASN A 186 21.81 -23.14 -7.23
CA ASN A 186 20.63 -23.98 -7.09
C ASN A 186 19.49 -23.18 -6.45
N LEU A 187 18.48 -22.85 -7.24
CA LEU A 187 17.20 -22.34 -6.77
C LEU A 187 16.24 -23.50 -6.47
N ARG A 188 15.43 -23.36 -5.42
CA ARG A 188 14.27 -24.21 -5.16
C ARG A 188 13.14 -23.80 -6.09
N LEU A 189 13.08 -24.45 -7.25
CA LEU A 189 12.04 -24.26 -8.24
C LEU A 189 10.86 -25.20 -7.96
N ASN A 190 9.66 -24.81 -8.39
CA ASN A 190 8.46 -25.63 -8.24
C ASN A 190 8.31 -26.60 -9.42
N PRO A 191 8.57 -27.92 -9.25
CA PRO A 191 8.49 -28.88 -10.33
C PRO A 191 7.05 -29.06 -10.85
N ASP A 192 6.04 -28.97 -9.98
CA ASP A 192 4.63 -29.15 -10.34
C ASP A 192 4.12 -28.02 -11.24
N ALA A 193 4.75 -26.84 -11.11
CA ALA A 193 4.49 -25.70 -11.97
C ALA A 193 5.29 -25.73 -13.28
N GLY A 194 6.18 -26.71 -13.48
CA GLY A 194 7.14 -26.71 -14.59
C GLY A 194 8.06 -25.49 -14.56
N HIS A 195 8.47 -25.05 -13.36
CA HIS A 195 9.26 -23.84 -13.19
C HIS A 195 10.69 -24.04 -13.70
N GLY A 196 11.07 -23.23 -14.67
CA GLY A 196 12.38 -23.23 -15.30
C GLY A 196 12.99 -21.83 -15.36
N ILE A 197 14.31 -21.75 -15.20
CA ILE A 197 15.09 -20.56 -15.49
C ILE A 197 15.90 -20.80 -16.74
N HIS A 198 15.77 -19.89 -17.70
CA HIS A 198 16.41 -19.95 -19.01
C HIS A 198 17.37 -18.78 -19.20
N ALA A 199 18.42 -19.04 -19.97
CA ALA A 199 19.29 -18.02 -20.55
C ALA A 199 18.95 -17.88 -22.04
N LEU A 200 18.73 -16.64 -22.48
CA LEU A 200 18.57 -16.29 -23.89
C LEU A 200 19.77 -15.46 -24.30
N THR A 201 20.46 -15.90 -25.34
CA THR A 201 21.63 -15.21 -25.90
C THR A 201 21.24 -14.41 -27.15
N PRO A 202 22.10 -13.46 -27.59
CA PRO A 202 21.80 -12.57 -28.72
C PRO A 202 21.54 -13.29 -30.05
N ASP A 203 22.09 -14.49 -30.20
CA ASP A 203 21.88 -15.39 -31.35
C ASP A 203 20.47 -16.02 -31.37
N GLY A 204 19.62 -15.71 -30.40
CA GLY A 204 18.26 -16.23 -30.27
C GLY A 204 18.21 -17.66 -29.71
N THR A 205 19.35 -18.24 -29.34
CA THR A 205 19.38 -19.56 -28.73
C THR A 205 18.95 -19.48 -27.27
N THR A 206 18.29 -20.55 -26.81
CA THR A 206 17.68 -20.61 -25.49
C THR A 206 18.16 -21.85 -24.77
N SER A 207 18.76 -21.66 -23.59
CA SER A 207 19.29 -22.75 -22.78
C SER A 207 18.56 -22.81 -21.44
N LEU A 208 18.08 -23.99 -21.07
CA LEU A 208 17.56 -24.24 -19.73
C LEU A 208 18.74 -24.31 -18.76
N MET A 209 18.77 -23.40 -17.80
CA MET A 209 19.84 -23.29 -16.81
C MET A 209 19.52 -24.10 -15.57
N GLN A 210 18.25 -24.12 -15.17
CA GLN A 210 17.79 -24.88 -14.02
C GLN A 210 16.28 -25.15 -14.11
N GLY A 211 15.84 -26.28 -13.55
CA GLY A 211 14.42 -26.62 -13.38
C GLY A 211 13.89 -27.48 -14.51
N ALA A 212 12.62 -27.27 -14.87
CA ALA A 212 11.95 -27.99 -15.94
C ALA A 212 11.24 -27.01 -16.88
N ASN A 213 10.94 -27.46 -18.10
CA ASN A 213 10.17 -26.64 -19.02
C ASN A 213 8.66 -26.82 -18.75
N ALA A 214 7.95 -25.72 -18.57
CA ALA A 214 6.48 -25.71 -18.45
C ALA A 214 5.77 -26.11 -19.76
N VAL A 215 6.45 -26.02 -20.90
CA VAL A 215 5.96 -26.38 -22.23
C VAL A 215 7.06 -27.11 -23.01
N ASP A 216 6.68 -27.87 -24.03
CA ASP A 216 7.65 -28.54 -24.89
C ASP A 216 8.63 -27.56 -25.54
N ALA A 217 9.87 -28.01 -25.74
CA ALA A 217 10.95 -27.20 -26.29
C ALA A 217 10.62 -26.56 -27.65
N VAL A 218 9.74 -27.20 -28.44
CA VAL A 218 9.25 -26.70 -29.73
C VAL A 218 8.47 -25.39 -29.60
N HIS A 219 7.85 -25.13 -28.44
CA HIS A 219 7.06 -23.93 -28.19
C HIS A 219 7.86 -22.79 -27.56
N LEU A 220 9.07 -23.05 -27.05
CA LEU A 220 9.91 -22.03 -26.41
C LEU A 220 10.23 -20.84 -27.31
N PRO A 221 10.57 -20.99 -28.60
CA PRO A 221 10.82 -19.84 -29.48
C PRO A 221 9.62 -18.88 -29.57
N ALA A 222 8.39 -19.42 -29.66
CA ALA A 222 7.18 -18.61 -29.69
C ALA A 222 6.89 -17.95 -28.32
N VAL A 223 7.16 -18.66 -27.22
CA VAL A 223 6.99 -18.15 -25.85
C VAL A 223 8.04 -17.09 -25.49
N PHE A 224 9.19 -17.10 -26.14
CA PHE A 224 10.31 -16.18 -25.90
C PHE A 224 10.50 -15.11 -26.97
N ASP A 225 9.62 -15.08 -27.96
CA ASP A 225 9.65 -14.12 -29.06
C ASP A 225 9.71 -12.66 -28.56
N GLY A 226 10.65 -11.89 -29.10
CA GLY A 226 10.93 -10.50 -28.75
C GLY A 226 11.62 -10.25 -27.40
N LEU A 227 11.93 -11.28 -26.60
CA LEU A 227 12.55 -11.08 -25.28
C LEU A 227 14.06 -10.81 -25.36
N ALA A 228 14.77 -11.37 -26.35
CA ALA A 228 16.22 -11.19 -26.51
C ALA A 228 16.59 -9.73 -26.85
N GLU A 229 15.72 -9.04 -27.59
CA GLU A 229 15.89 -7.63 -27.97
C GLU A 229 15.40 -6.65 -26.89
N ALA A 230 14.77 -7.16 -25.82
CA ALA A 230 14.19 -6.32 -24.79
C ALA A 230 15.28 -5.70 -23.90
N GLY A 231 15.57 -4.41 -24.11
CA GLY A 231 16.49 -3.63 -23.27
C GLY A 231 15.99 -3.34 -21.85
N SER A 232 14.84 -3.88 -21.45
CA SER A 232 14.23 -3.66 -20.13
C SER A 232 13.53 -4.91 -19.63
N ARG A 233 13.37 -5.02 -18.30
CA ARG A 233 12.60 -6.10 -17.68
C ARG A 233 11.17 -6.18 -18.23
N GLN A 234 10.68 -7.39 -18.50
CA GLN A 234 9.32 -7.62 -18.95
C GLN A 234 8.66 -8.75 -18.15
N SER A 235 7.33 -8.70 -18.04
CA SER A 235 6.55 -9.86 -17.60
C SER A 235 5.31 -9.96 -18.47
N ARG A 236 5.03 -11.14 -19.02
CA ARG A 236 3.84 -11.40 -19.83
C ARG A 236 3.18 -12.71 -19.43
N GLN A 237 1.87 -12.76 -19.61
CA GLN A 237 1.08 -13.97 -19.43
C GLN A 237 0.73 -14.51 -20.82
N VAL A 238 1.02 -15.78 -21.07
CA VAL A 238 0.70 -16.47 -22.33
C VAL A 238 -0.46 -17.42 -22.06
N VAL A 239 -1.51 -17.27 -22.86
CA VAL A 239 -2.71 -18.12 -22.80
C VAL A 239 -2.47 -19.33 -23.69
N VAL A 240 -2.40 -20.51 -23.07
CA VAL A 240 -2.36 -21.79 -23.77
C VAL A 240 -3.81 -22.27 -23.94
N LYS A 241 -4.23 -22.55 -25.18
CA LYS A 241 -5.65 -22.81 -25.50
C LYS A 241 -6.19 -24.06 -24.83
N GLU A 242 -5.30 -25.02 -24.61
CA GLU A 242 -5.56 -26.32 -23.98
C GLU A 242 -5.75 -26.20 -22.46
N TRP A 243 -5.37 -25.08 -21.84
CA TRP A 243 -5.43 -24.88 -20.40
C TRP A 243 -6.56 -23.92 -20.00
N SER A 244 -7.55 -24.44 -19.27
CA SER A 244 -8.68 -23.64 -18.78
C SER A 244 -8.38 -22.89 -17.49
N ASP A 245 -7.56 -23.47 -16.61
CA ASP A 245 -7.30 -23.08 -15.22
C ASP A 245 -5.87 -22.55 -14.99
N ARG A 246 -4.99 -22.67 -16.00
CA ARG A 246 -3.59 -22.27 -15.92
C ARG A 246 -3.20 -21.29 -17.00
N ARG A 247 -2.19 -20.49 -16.71
CA ARG A 247 -1.52 -19.60 -17.65
C ARG A 247 -0.03 -19.77 -17.53
N LEU A 248 0.67 -19.55 -18.63
CA LEU A 248 2.12 -19.54 -18.65
C LEU A 248 2.59 -18.13 -18.28
N LEU A 249 3.34 -18.01 -17.19
CA LEU A 249 3.96 -16.77 -16.77
C LEU A 249 5.40 -16.72 -17.28
N VAL A 250 5.73 -15.67 -18.01
CA VAL A 250 7.08 -15.41 -18.51
C VAL A 250 7.55 -14.08 -17.90
N SER A 251 8.64 -14.10 -17.15
CA SER A 251 9.31 -12.88 -16.68
C SER A 251 10.75 -12.86 -17.16
N SER A 252 11.23 -11.72 -17.63
CA SER A 252 12.56 -11.57 -18.19
C SER A 252 13.30 -10.34 -17.65
N ALA A 253 14.62 -10.43 -17.57
CA ALA A 253 15.49 -9.30 -17.25
C ALA A 253 16.82 -9.38 -18.02
N PRO A 254 17.26 -8.29 -18.68
CA PRO A 254 18.54 -8.25 -19.38
C PRO A 254 19.72 -8.10 -18.41
N VAL A 255 20.86 -8.71 -18.75
CA VAL A 255 22.11 -8.66 -17.99
C VAL A 255 22.99 -7.52 -18.52
N GLY A 256 22.65 -6.29 -18.13
CA GLY A 256 23.40 -5.11 -18.59
C GLY A 256 23.42 -5.00 -20.12
N SER A 257 24.60 -4.82 -20.71
CA SER A 257 24.79 -4.68 -22.16
C SER A 257 25.40 -5.93 -22.81
N THR A 258 25.34 -7.09 -22.15
CA THR A 258 25.94 -8.33 -22.69
C THR A 258 25.09 -9.02 -23.75
N GLY A 259 23.84 -8.57 -23.91
CA GLY A 259 22.83 -9.21 -24.75
C GLY A 259 22.28 -10.53 -24.18
N LEU A 260 22.72 -10.93 -22.97
CA LEU A 260 22.12 -12.04 -22.23
C LEU A 260 20.82 -11.59 -21.57
N VAL A 261 19.76 -12.39 -21.68
CA VAL A 261 18.49 -12.19 -20.97
C VAL A 261 18.18 -13.42 -20.14
N ILE A 262 17.93 -13.21 -18.85
CA ILE A 262 17.46 -14.28 -17.96
C ILE A 262 15.95 -14.29 -17.97
N VAL A 263 15.37 -15.47 -18.19
CA VAL A 263 13.92 -15.67 -18.25
C VAL A 263 13.49 -16.71 -17.23
N SER A 264 12.47 -16.39 -16.45
CA SER A 264 11.73 -17.35 -15.64
C SER A 264 10.43 -17.72 -16.34
N LEU A 265 10.20 -19.02 -16.44
CA LEU A 265 9.03 -19.62 -17.07
C LEU A 265 8.35 -20.57 -16.09
N LEU A 266 7.06 -20.39 -15.83
CA LEU A 266 6.29 -21.32 -15.02
C LEU A 266 4.80 -21.31 -15.38
N THR A 267 4.11 -22.41 -15.08
CA THR A 267 2.65 -22.46 -15.07
C THR A 267 2.14 -21.94 -13.74
N ALA A 268 1.18 -21.02 -13.80
CA ALA A 268 0.50 -20.51 -12.61
C ALA A 268 -1.00 -20.68 -12.77
N GLU A 269 -1.66 -20.98 -11.66
CA GLU A 269 -3.11 -21.04 -11.58
C GLU A 269 -3.71 -19.66 -11.85
N VAL A 270 -4.82 -19.65 -12.58
CA VAL A 270 -5.61 -18.47 -12.82
C VAL A 270 -6.37 -18.16 -11.55
N SER A 271 -5.97 -17.10 -10.87
CA SER A 271 -6.81 -16.54 -9.82
C SER A 271 -7.96 -15.78 -10.49
N THR A 272 -9.19 -16.09 -10.10
CA THR A 272 -10.31 -15.20 -10.41
C THR A 272 -10.16 -13.97 -9.55
N GLY A 273 -9.85 -12.82 -10.16
CA GLY A 273 -9.93 -11.53 -9.50
C GLY A 273 -11.36 -11.23 -9.01
N THR A 274 -11.57 -10.01 -8.51
CA THR A 274 -12.87 -9.61 -7.96
C THR A 274 -13.98 -9.75 -9.00
N SER A 275 -15.16 -10.28 -8.67
CA SER A 275 -16.19 -10.45 -9.70
C SER A 275 -16.92 -9.14 -10.01
N LEU A 276 -17.12 -8.82 -11.29
CA LEU A 276 -18.03 -7.74 -11.71
C LEU A 276 -19.44 -7.96 -11.16
N SER A 277 -19.90 -9.21 -11.07
CA SER A 277 -21.23 -9.53 -10.52
C SER A 277 -21.31 -9.23 -9.02
N GLN A 278 -20.23 -9.44 -8.27
CA GLN A 278 -20.14 -9.04 -6.85
C GLN A 278 -20.13 -7.52 -6.72
N GLY A 279 -19.34 -6.82 -7.54
CA GLY A 279 -19.32 -5.36 -7.58
C GLY A 279 -20.69 -4.76 -7.88
N LEU A 280 -21.43 -5.34 -8.83
CA LEU A 280 -22.82 -4.96 -9.14
C LEU A 280 -23.77 -5.27 -7.98
N ALA A 281 -23.68 -6.44 -7.35
CA ALA A 281 -24.51 -6.79 -6.20
C ALA A 281 -24.29 -5.85 -5.01
N LEU A 282 -23.03 -5.52 -4.70
CA LEU A 282 -22.67 -4.54 -3.67
C LEU A 282 -23.16 -3.14 -4.02
N GLY A 283 -22.93 -2.69 -5.25
CA GLY A 283 -23.40 -1.39 -5.72
C GLY A 283 -24.93 -1.26 -5.71
N LEU A 284 -25.65 -2.27 -6.19
CA LEU A 284 -27.12 -2.29 -6.21
C LEU A 284 -27.73 -2.36 -4.81
N SER A 285 -27.13 -3.13 -3.90
CA SER A 285 -27.59 -3.18 -2.50
C SER A 285 -27.36 -1.84 -1.78
N LEU A 286 -26.20 -1.18 -2.00
CA LEU A 286 -25.95 0.18 -1.49
C LEU A 286 -26.97 1.17 -2.06
N LEU A 287 -27.22 1.11 -3.36
CA LEU A 287 -28.19 1.99 -4.01
C LEU A 287 -29.61 1.79 -3.44
N ALA A 288 -30.04 0.54 -3.23
CA ALA A 288 -31.34 0.23 -2.67
C ALA A 288 -31.51 0.80 -1.25
N VAL A 289 -30.52 0.59 -0.38
CA VAL A 289 -30.53 1.14 0.99
C VAL A 289 -30.45 2.67 0.99
N GLY A 290 -29.61 3.24 0.12
CA GLY A 290 -29.48 4.69 -0.06
C GLY A 290 -30.77 5.35 -0.54
N LEU A 291 -31.45 4.76 -1.54
CA LEU A 291 -32.74 5.23 -2.03
C LEU A 291 -33.83 5.15 -0.96
N LEU A 292 -33.84 4.09 -0.16
CA LEU A 292 -34.78 3.93 0.95
C LEU A 292 -34.56 5.01 2.02
N SER A 293 -33.31 5.23 2.45
CA SER A 293 -32.96 6.30 3.40
C SER A 293 -33.33 7.68 2.84
N PHE A 294 -32.98 7.95 1.58
CA PHE A 294 -33.34 9.19 0.88
C PHE A 294 -34.86 9.44 0.84
N TRP A 295 -35.63 8.39 0.55
CA TRP A 295 -37.08 8.47 0.52
C TRP A 295 -37.67 8.80 1.89
N ILE A 296 -37.22 8.10 2.95
CA ILE A 296 -37.63 8.35 4.34
C ILE A 296 -37.33 9.81 4.73
N MET A 297 -36.13 10.28 4.39
CA MET A 297 -35.65 11.64 4.66
C MET A 297 -36.49 12.72 3.96
N ARG A 298 -36.85 12.51 2.68
CA ARG A 298 -37.74 13.46 1.96
C ARG A 298 -39.17 13.46 2.50
N MET A 299 -39.65 12.31 2.95
CA MET A 299 -40.99 12.17 3.55
C MET A 299 -41.06 12.78 4.95
N SER A 300 -39.96 12.77 5.71
CA SER A 300 -39.91 13.28 7.07
C SER A 300 -39.60 14.78 7.18
N LEU A 301 -38.81 15.34 6.25
CA LEU A 301 -38.38 16.74 6.31
C LEU A 301 -38.89 17.57 5.11
N VAL A 302 -38.54 17.21 3.88
CA VAL A 302 -38.72 18.08 2.72
C VAL A 302 -40.18 18.31 2.36
N ARG A 303 -40.96 17.22 2.16
CA ARG A 303 -42.39 17.31 1.85
C ARG A 303 -43.19 18.04 2.92
N PRO A 304 -43.04 17.75 4.23
CA PRO A 304 -43.81 18.44 5.27
C PRO A 304 -43.41 19.91 5.41
N VAL A 305 -42.13 20.27 5.28
CA VAL A 305 -41.70 21.68 5.34
C VAL A 305 -42.26 22.48 4.16
N ARG A 306 -42.28 21.92 2.95
CA ARG A 306 -42.87 22.59 1.77
C ARG A 306 -44.38 22.76 1.89
N ALA A 307 -45.08 21.73 2.34
CA ALA A 307 -46.51 21.79 2.59
C ALA A 307 -46.84 22.79 3.71
N LEU A 308 -45.99 22.89 4.73
CA LEU A 308 -46.11 23.90 5.78
C LEU A 308 -45.85 25.31 5.23
N LEU A 309 -44.83 25.50 4.40
CA LEU A 309 -44.51 26.80 3.81
C LEU A 309 -45.64 27.30 2.91
N SER A 310 -46.26 26.43 2.10
CA SER A 310 -47.41 26.83 1.27
C SER A 310 -48.62 27.22 2.12
N GLN A 311 -48.89 26.52 3.22
CA GLN A 311 -49.92 26.89 4.19
C GLN A 311 -49.60 28.21 4.89
N ALA A 312 -48.36 28.39 5.35
CA ALA A 312 -47.91 29.59 6.05
C ALA A 312 -48.03 30.84 5.17
N LYS A 313 -47.70 30.74 3.87
CA LYS A 313 -47.89 31.83 2.91
C LYS A 313 -49.38 32.18 2.72
N ALA A 314 -50.25 31.19 2.66
CA ALA A 314 -51.70 31.42 2.53
C ALA A 314 -52.28 32.13 3.76
N ASP A 315 -51.91 31.65 4.95
CA ASP A 315 -52.35 32.23 6.23
C ASP A 315 -51.81 33.66 6.41
N ALA A 316 -50.53 33.92 6.08
CA ALA A 316 -49.93 35.24 6.18
C ALA A 316 -50.48 36.27 5.17
N CYS A 317 -51.19 35.82 4.12
CA CYS A 317 -51.89 36.69 3.18
C CYS A 317 -53.37 36.91 3.52
N GLY A 318 -53.91 36.17 4.51
CA GLY A 318 -55.31 36.21 4.89
C GLY A 318 -56.24 35.49 3.89
N ALA A 319 -55.73 34.47 3.18
CA ALA A 319 -56.57 33.65 2.31
C ALA A 319 -57.47 32.73 3.16
N ALA A 320 -58.79 32.71 2.89
CA ALA A 320 -59.70 31.74 3.50
C ALA A 320 -59.43 30.35 2.89
N THR A 321 -59.03 29.38 3.71
CA THR A 321 -58.67 28.04 3.24
C THR A 321 -59.74 27.03 3.63
N THR A 322 -60.72 26.83 2.76
CA THR A 322 -61.88 25.95 2.98
C THR A 322 -61.52 24.49 3.33
N ARG A 323 -60.31 24.00 2.99
CA ARG A 323 -59.78 22.70 3.47
C ARG A 323 -58.27 22.74 3.69
N ARG A 324 -57.83 22.65 4.95
CA ARG A 324 -56.40 22.54 5.31
C ARG A 324 -55.90 21.09 5.21
N SER A 325 -54.77 20.88 4.52
CA SER A 325 -54.17 19.54 4.43
C SER A 325 -53.52 19.13 5.75
N LYS A 326 -53.85 17.93 6.25
CA LYS A 326 -53.26 17.38 7.48
C LYS A 326 -51.75 17.13 7.28
N LEU A 327 -50.91 17.87 7.99
CA LEU A 327 -49.47 17.61 8.03
C LEU A 327 -49.19 16.38 8.90
N ARG A 328 -48.35 15.46 8.41
CA ARG A 328 -48.08 14.15 9.06
C ARG A 328 -47.08 14.25 10.22
N ILE A 329 -46.17 15.22 10.16
CA ILE A 329 -45.08 15.43 11.13
C ILE A 329 -45.51 16.32 12.28
N ARG A 330 -45.10 15.98 13.50
CA ARG A 330 -45.49 16.66 14.74
C ARG A 330 -45.09 18.14 14.76
N GLU A 331 -43.83 18.47 14.47
CA GLU A 331 -43.34 19.86 14.45
C GLU A 331 -44.10 20.71 13.43
N ALA A 332 -44.31 20.19 12.22
CA ALA A 332 -45.02 20.92 11.18
C ALA A 332 -46.51 21.11 11.52
N HIS A 333 -47.14 20.11 12.15
CA HIS A 333 -48.51 20.19 12.64
C HIS A 333 -48.69 21.26 13.73
N ARG A 334 -47.75 21.34 14.69
CA ARG A 334 -47.74 22.36 15.74
C ARG A 334 -47.67 23.78 15.17
N ILE A 335 -46.78 24.00 14.21
CA ILE A 335 -46.65 25.31 13.55
C ILE A 335 -47.91 25.66 12.75
N ALA A 336 -48.45 24.71 11.97
CA ALA A 336 -49.68 24.93 11.20
C ALA A 336 -50.91 25.21 12.08
N ARG A 337 -51.00 24.59 13.26
CA ARG A 337 -52.05 24.87 14.24
C ARG A 337 -51.99 26.31 14.74
N ALA A 338 -50.79 26.82 15.05
CA ALA A 338 -50.60 28.20 15.47
C ALA A 338 -50.99 29.20 14.38
N LEU A 339 -50.66 28.89 13.11
CA LEU A 339 -51.03 29.68 11.95
C LEU A 339 -52.55 29.71 11.70
N ALA A 340 -53.25 28.61 11.97
CA ALA A 340 -54.70 28.52 11.78
C ALA A 340 -55.53 29.44 12.68
N LEU A 341 -55.03 29.70 13.90
CA LEU A 341 -55.68 30.60 14.86
C LEU A 341 -55.77 32.04 14.33
N THR A 342 -54.87 32.45 13.45
CA THR A 342 -54.85 33.79 12.85
C THR A 342 -56.01 34.06 11.90
N SER A 343 -56.44 33.00 11.21
CA SER A 343 -57.49 33.00 10.19
C SER A 343 -58.88 32.68 10.76
N GLY A 344 -59.00 32.44 12.07
CA GLY A 344 -60.27 32.15 12.74
C GLY A 344 -60.87 30.78 12.42
N GLU A 345 -60.11 29.89 11.78
CA GLU A 345 -60.58 28.57 11.35
C GLU A 345 -60.24 27.49 12.40
N GLN A 346 -61.17 26.55 12.65
CA GLN A 346 -60.93 25.39 13.49
C GLN A 346 -59.97 24.41 12.80
N PHE A 347 -58.79 24.20 13.39
CA PHE A 347 -57.83 23.22 12.90
C PHE A 347 -58.23 21.79 13.34
N PRO A 348 -58.01 20.74 12.52
CA PRO A 348 -58.40 19.37 12.88
C PRO A 348 -57.79 18.92 14.22
N SER A 349 -58.57 18.19 15.02
CA SER A 349 -58.14 17.66 16.31
C SER A 349 -56.87 16.79 16.19
N ASP A 350 -56.03 16.85 17.22
CA ASP A 350 -54.74 16.16 17.21
C ASP A 350 -54.93 14.64 17.33
N LYS A 351 -54.15 13.87 16.56
CA LYS A 351 -54.08 12.41 16.75
C LYS A 351 -53.14 12.13 17.92
N ARG A 352 -53.41 11.09 18.70
CA ARG A 352 -52.60 10.71 19.88
C ARG A 352 -51.11 10.47 19.58
N TRP A 353 -50.74 10.09 18.36
CA TRP A 353 -49.35 9.83 17.99
C TRP A 353 -49.00 10.35 16.58
N ARG A 354 -47.89 11.10 16.49
CA ARG A 354 -47.30 11.61 15.23
C ARG A 354 -45.76 11.57 15.35
N PRO A 355 -45.05 11.05 14.34
CA PRO A 355 -43.60 11.02 14.37
C PRO A 355 -43.01 12.45 14.31
N THR A 356 -41.90 12.61 15.02
CA THR A 356 -41.08 13.83 14.98
C THR A 356 -40.14 13.81 13.79
N VAL A 357 -39.71 14.98 13.32
CA VAL A 357 -38.65 15.08 12.29
C VAL A 357 -37.37 14.37 12.73
N LEU A 358 -37.04 14.47 14.03
CA LEU A 358 -35.86 13.80 14.58
C LEU A 358 -35.97 12.27 14.50
N GLN A 359 -37.15 11.70 14.80
CA GLN A 359 -37.39 10.26 14.64
C GLN A 359 -37.28 9.84 13.18
N GLY A 360 -37.85 10.61 12.25
CA GLY A 360 -37.74 10.33 10.81
C GLY A 360 -36.29 10.37 10.31
N LEU A 361 -35.51 11.36 10.76
CA LEU A 361 -34.08 11.46 10.45
C LEU A 361 -33.27 10.33 11.11
N GLY A 362 -33.60 9.95 12.34
CA GLY A 362 -32.96 8.85 13.04
C GLY A 362 -33.19 7.50 12.36
N VAL A 363 -34.41 7.23 11.89
CA VAL A 363 -34.71 6.02 11.11
C VAL A 363 -33.95 6.03 9.79
N ALA A 364 -33.90 7.16 9.08
CA ALA A 364 -33.12 7.27 7.84
C ALA A 364 -31.62 7.03 8.07
N LEU A 365 -31.07 7.53 9.18
CA LEU A 365 -29.69 7.32 9.58
C LEU A 365 -29.40 5.84 9.86
N VAL A 366 -30.23 5.20 10.69
CA VAL A 366 -30.08 3.78 11.03
C VAL A 366 -30.13 2.92 9.77
N VAL A 367 -31.14 3.12 8.92
CA VAL A 367 -31.27 2.40 7.64
C VAL A 367 -30.02 2.57 6.78
N ALA A 368 -29.49 3.80 6.68
CA ALA A 368 -28.30 4.07 5.87
C ALA A 368 -27.01 3.44 6.46
N LEU A 369 -26.91 3.30 7.78
CA LEU A 369 -25.76 2.68 8.46
C LEU A 369 -25.82 1.14 8.50
N LEU A 370 -26.98 0.53 8.25
CA LEU A 370 -27.10 -0.93 8.19
C LEU A 370 -26.22 -1.52 7.08
N TRP A 371 -26.15 -0.87 5.92
CA TRP A 371 -25.33 -1.38 4.81
C TRP A 371 -23.82 -1.40 5.11
N PRO A 372 -23.16 -0.29 5.51
CA PRO A 372 -21.74 -0.33 5.81
C PRO A 372 -21.43 -1.25 7.01
N ALA A 373 -22.32 -1.32 8.00
CA ALA A 373 -22.16 -2.26 9.12
C ALA A 373 -22.19 -3.72 8.65
N ALA A 374 -23.16 -4.09 7.81
CA ALA A 374 -23.27 -5.44 7.26
C ALA A 374 -22.05 -5.81 6.40
N VAL A 375 -21.58 -4.89 5.54
CA VAL A 375 -20.39 -5.11 4.70
C VAL A 375 -19.13 -5.30 5.55
N VAL A 376 -18.94 -4.51 6.60
CA VAL A 376 -17.81 -4.69 7.52
C VAL A 376 -17.87 -6.05 8.21
N VAL A 377 -19.03 -6.45 8.73
CA VAL A 377 -19.19 -7.76 9.38
C VAL A 377 -18.89 -8.91 8.41
N LEU A 378 -19.45 -8.87 7.20
CA LEU A 378 -19.21 -9.89 6.17
C LEU A 378 -17.75 -9.91 5.71
N GLY A 379 -17.12 -8.74 5.53
CA GLY A 379 -15.72 -8.63 5.14
C GLY A 379 -14.73 -9.05 6.23
N LEU A 380 -15.10 -8.97 7.50
CA LEU A 380 -14.30 -9.51 8.61
C LEU A 380 -14.47 -11.03 8.80
N GLN A 381 -15.58 -11.60 8.32
CA GLN A 381 -15.87 -13.05 8.37
C GLN A 381 -15.38 -13.82 7.13
N ALA A 382 -14.83 -13.12 6.13
CA ALA A 382 -14.30 -13.75 4.93
C ALA A 382 -13.15 -14.73 5.29
N PRO A 383 -13.10 -15.91 4.65
CA PRO A 383 -12.03 -16.87 4.91
C PRO A 383 -10.66 -16.26 4.60
N ALA A 384 -9.64 -16.68 5.35
CA ALA A 384 -8.28 -16.23 5.13
C ALA A 384 -7.81 -16.58 3.70
N PRO A 385 -7.03 -15.71 3.06
CA PRO A 385 -6.56 -15.95 1.71
C PRO A 385 -5.64 -17.17 1.68
N THR A 386 -5.77 -18.01 0.66
CA THR A 386 -4.84 -19.12 0.43
C THR A 386 -3.54 -18.57 -0.16
N ILE A 387 -2.42 -18.89 0.47
CA ILE A 387 -1.10 -18.47 0.00
C ILE A 387 -0.62 -19.48 -1.06
N PRO A 388 -0.32 -19.05 -2.30
CA PRO A 388 0.19 -19.95 -3.32
C PRO A 388 1.53 -20.58 -2.94
N VAL A 389 1.69 -21.87 -3.25
CA VAL A 389 2.95 -22.62 -3.03
C VAL A 389 4.14 -21.92 -3.68
N GLN A 390 3.95 -21.26 -4.82
CA GLN A 390 5.02 -20.51 -5.49
C GLN A 390 5.57 -19.37 -4.62
N LEU A 391 4.71 -18.62 -3.92
CA LEU A 391 5.18 -17.55 -3.03
C LEU A 391 5.98 -18.13 -1.87
N MET A 392 5.56 -19.28 -1.33
CA MET A 392 6.31 -19.97 -0.28
C MET A 392 7.69 -20.44 -0.76
N ARG A 393 7.80 -21.04 -1.95
CA ARG A 393 9.09 -21.40 -2.56
C ARG A 393 9.98 -20.18 -2.82
N ASP A 394 9.39 -19.07 -3.24
CA ASP A 394 10.12 -17.84 -3.47
C ASP A 394 10.68 -17.26 -2.14
N GLU A 395 9.96 -17.35 -1.02
CA GLU A 395 10.49 -16.98 0.30
C GLU A 395 11.56 -17.96 0.81
N GLU A 396 11.40 -19.28 0.58
CA GLU A 396 12.44 -20.27 0.89
C GLU A 396 13.76 -19.95 0.20
N ASN A 397 13.71 -19.61 -1.10
CA ASN A 397 14.88 -19.19 -1.87
C ASN A 397 15.56 -17.95 -1.28
N ARG A 398 14.77 -16.98 -0.79
CA ARG A 398 15.32 -15.78 -0.15
C ARG A 398 15.96 -16.08 1.19
N ALA A 399 15.38 -16.97 2.00
CA ALA A 399 15.96 -17.41 3.25
C ALA A 399 17.29 -18.13 3.02
N GLU A 400 17.33 -19.03 2.04
CA GLU A 400 18.54 -19.77 1.65
C GLU A 400 19.62 -18.83 1.11
N GLU A 401 19.26 -17.84 0.27
CA GLU A 401 20.19 -16.82 -0.22
C GLU A 401 20.77 -15.97 0.92
N ALA A 402 19.92 -15.53 1.86
CA ALA A 402 20.35 -14.76 3.03
C ALA A 402 21.28 -15.58 3.93
N SER A 403 20.94 -16.85 4.17
CA SER A 403 21.75 -17.78 4.98
C SER A 403 23.12 -17.98 4.36
N ASN A 404 23.17 -18.24 3.06
CA ASN A 404 24.42 -18.38 2.31
C ASN A 404 25.23 -17.08 2.30
N ALA A 405 24.60 -15.91 2.18
CA ALA A 405 25.30 -14.63 2.23
C ALA A 405 25.94 -14.38 3.61
N LEU A 406 25.23 -14.71 4.69
CA LEU A 406 25.76 -14.61 6.05
C LEU A 406 26.89 -15.60 6.30
N GLY A 407 26.70 -16.87 5.92
CA GLY A 407 27.74 -17.90 6.02
C GLY A 407 29.02 -17.51 5.30
N ASN A 408 28.93 -17.13 4.02
CA ASN A 408 30.08 -16.67 3.23
C ASN A 408 30.77 -15.43 3.81
N PHE A 409 30.01 -14.52 4.41
CA PHE A 409 30.57 -13.34 5.08
C PHE A 409 31.41 -13.74 6.30
N LEU A 410 30.91 -14.67 7.11
CA LEU A 410 31.56 -15.20 8.30
C LEU A 410 32.79 -16.04 7.95
N ASP A 411 32.67 -16.99 7.02
CA ASP A 411 33.78 -17.79 6.50
C ASP A 411 34.89 -16.92 5.91
N GLY A 412 34.50 -15.87 5.17
CA GLY A 412 35.44 -14.93 4.60
C GLY A 412 36.25 -14.16 5.66
N GLY A 413 35.65 -13.85 6.81
CA GLY A 413 36.36 -13.25 7.95
C GLY A 413 37.29 -14.25 8.64
N LEU A 414 36.86 -15.50 8.82
CA LEU A 414 37.71 -16.55 9.38
C LEU A 414 38.92 -16.86 8.49
N ALA A 415 38.72 -16.87 7.17
CA ALA A 415 39.81 -17.03 6.20
C ALA A 415 40.84 -15.89 6.30
N THR A 416 40.39 -14.66 6.57
CA THR A 416 41.29 -13.52 6.87
C THR A 416 42.05 -13.75 8.17
N VAL A 417 41.36 -14.07 9.27
CA VAL A 417 42.01 -14.34 10.57
C VAL A 417 43.04 -15.45 10.47
N SER A 418 42.72 -16.52 9.72
CA SER A 418 43.61 -17.66 9.52
C SER A 418 44.80 -17.34 8.63
N ARG A 419 44.62 -16.58 7.55
CA ARG A 419 45.73 -16.11 6.72
C ARG A 419 46.70 -15.25 7.54
N VAL A 420 46.16 -14.39 8.40
CA VAL A 420 46.93 -13.50 9.26
C VAL A 420 47.69 -14.26 10.34
N SER A 421 47.11 -15.30 10.94
CA SER A 421 47.76 -16.11 11.97
C SER A 421 49.03 -16.81 11.45
N TYR A 422 49.03 -17.32 10.20
CA TYR A 422 50.22 -17.95 9.61
C TYR A 422 51.37 -16.96 9.31
N GLY A 423 51.03 -15.69 9.09
CA GLY A 423 52.01 -14.66 8.70
C GLY A 423 52.54 -13.81 9.85
N LEU A 424 52.03 -13.96 11.08
CA LEU A 424 52.35 -13.09 12.20
C LEU A 424 53.61 -13.56 12.96
N ASN A 425 54.50 -12.63 13.31
CA ASN A 425 55.62 -12.90 14.23
C ASN A 425 55.30 -12.40 15.64
N VAL A 426 55.09 -13.33 16.56
CA VAL A 426 54.70 -13.06 17.96
C VAL A 426 55.84 -12.44 18.79
N GLN A 427 57.10 -12.61 18.38
CA GLN A 427 58.26 -12.07 19.11
C GLN A 427 58.46 -10.56 18.91
N ASP A 428 57.83 -9.96 17.88
CA ASP A 428 57.90 -8.54 17.57
C ASP A 428 56.49 -7.92 17.51
N LEU A 429 55.96 -7.57 18.68
CA LEU A 429 54.62 -7.00 18.85
C LEU A 429 54.40 -5.71 18.02
N GLY A 430 55.46 -4.92 17.80
CA GLY A 430 55.38 -3.69 17.01
C GLY A 430 55.18 -3.96 15.52
N ARG A 431 55.85 -4.97 14.96
CA ARG A 431 55.59 -5.44 13.58
C ARG A 431 54.25 -6.14 13.45
N ALA A 432 53.88 -6.97 14.43
CA ALA A 432 52.59 -7.64 14.48
C ALA A 432 51.45 -6.62 14.40
N GLY A 433 51.48 -5.56 15.23
CA GLY A 433 50.48 -4.48 15.19
C GLY A 433 50.33 -3.82 13.81
N LYS A 434 51.45 -3.49 13.15
CA LYS A 434 51.43 -2.90 11.80
C LYS A 434 50.89 -3.84 10.72
N GLN A 435 51.11 -5.15 10.86
CA GLN A 435 50.57 -6.14 9.93
C GLN A 435 49.07 -6.32 10.11
N LEU A 436 48.60 -6.37 11.36
CA LEU A 436 47.17 -6.40 11.69
C LEU A 436 46.46 -5.15 11.11
N ASP A 437 47.08 -3.99 11.21
CA ASP A 437 46.53 -2.71 10.69
C ASP A 437 46.35 -2.72 9.17
N ARG A 438 47.37 -3.17 8.43
CA ARG A 438 47.29 -3.28 6.95
C ARG A 438 46.22 -4.26 6.47
N GLU A 439 46.07 -5.38 7.17
CA GLU A 439 45.07 -6.38 6.82
C GLU A 439 43.65 -5.87 7.13
N LEU A 440 43.47 -5.17 8.25
CA LEU A 440 42.19 -4.56 8.61
C LEU A 440 41.81 -3.41 7.66
N ASP A 441 42.77 -2.62 7.19
CA ASP A 441 42.54 -1.58 6.18
C ASP A 441 42.01 -2.16 4.85
N THR A 442 42.36 -3.41 4.55
CA THR A 442 41.92 -4.11 3.35
C THR A 442 40.59 -4.85 3.56
N ASP A 443 40.33 -5.35 4.77
CA ASP A 443 39.15 -6.15 5.10
C ASP A 443 38.15 -5.43 6.00
N HIS A 444 37.21 -4.72 5.36
CA HIS A 444 36.16 -3.97 6.06
C HIS A 444 35.06 -4.81 6.71
N ARG A 445 35.17 -6.15 6.71
CA ARG A 445 34.22 -7.05 7.40
C ARG A 445 34.47 -7.07 8.90
N LEU A 446 35.72 -6.86 9.28
CA LEU A 446 36.19 -6.87 10.66
C LEU A 446 36.21 -5.44 11.20
N ARG A 447 35.84 -5.29 12.46
CA ARG A 447 35.90 -4.03 13.23
C ARG A 447 37.24 -3.87 13.92
N SER A 448 37.80 -4.98 14.37
CA SER A 448 39.06 -5.05 15.10
C SER A 448 39.75 -6.37 14.79
N LEU A 449 41.08 -6.36 14.83
CA LEU A 449 41.91 -7.53 14.63
C LEU A 449 43.06 -7.47 15.64
N TYR A 450 43.24 -8.52 16.45
CA TYR A 450 44.15 -8.47 17.58
C TYR A 450 44.75 -9.84 17.92
N LEU A 451 45.91 -9.79 18.56
CA LEU A 451 46.65 -10.95 19.06
C LEU A 451 46.37 -11.10 20.56
N VAL A 452 46.03 -12.31 21.00
CA VAL A 452 45.83 -12.66 22.40
C VAL A 452 46.82 -13.73 22.87
N ASP A 453 47.12 -13.73 24.16
CA ASP A 453 47.81 -14.83 24.84
C ASP A 453 46.85 -15.98 25.21
N ARG A 454 47.38 -16.98 25.95
CA ARG A 454 46.63 -18.15 26.43
C ARG A 454 45.50 -17.80 27.39
N ASP A 455 45.62 -16.69 28.10
CA ASP A 455 44.63 -16.22 29.08
C ASP A 455 43.58 -15.32 28.40
N GLY A 456 43.74 -15.03 27.11
CA GLY A 456 42.84 -14.17 26.33
C GLY A 456 43.19 -12.68 26.41
N THR A 457 44.32 -12.33 27.01
CA THR A 457 44.79 -10.93 27.15
C THR A 457 45.31 -10.40 25.83
N VAL A 458 44.89 -9.19 25.46
CA VAL A 458 45.28 -8.56 24.20
C VAL A 458 46.72 -8.03 24.27
N LEU A 459 47.59 -8.54 23.40
CA LEU A 459 49.01 -8.16 23.32
C LEU A 459 49.28 -7.09 22.25
N ALA A 460 48.59 -7.18 21.12
CA ALA A 460 48.66 -6.22 20.02
C ALA A 460 47.28 -6.13 19.35
N SER A 461 46.89 -4.95 18.88
CA SER A 461 45.58 -4.74 18.25
C SER A 461 45.63 -3.72 17.14
N ALA A 462 44.70 -3.85 16.21
CA ALA A 462 44.40 -2.92 15.14
C ALA A 462 42.89 -2.63 15.09
N GLY A 463 42.53 -1.43 14.64
CA GLY A 463 41.14 -0.98 14.54
C GLY A 463 40.54 -0.48 15.84
N ARG A 464 39.24 -0.74 16.02
CA ARG A 464 38.52 -0.29 17.23
C ARG A 464 38.87 -1.16 18.44
N ARG A 465 38.67 -0.63 19.65
CA ARG A 465 38.91 -1.38 20.89
C ARG A 465 38.06 -2.66 20.96
N PRO A 466 38.65 -3.84 21.28
CA PRO A 466 37.92 -5.10 21.43
C PRO A 466 36.75 -4.98 22.41
N LEU A 467 35.63 -5.59 22.06
CA LEU A 467 34.40 -5.65 22.87
C LEU A 467 34.23 -7.00 23.57
N ARG A 468 34.91 -8.04 23.09
CA ARG A 468 34.92 -9.38 23.71
C ARG A 468 35.37 -9.33 25.17
N SER A 469 34.78 -10.17 26.02
CA SER A 469 35.31 -10.40 27.38
C SER A 469 36.72 -11.01 27.31
N VAL A 470 37.53 -10.73 28.34
CA VAL A 470 38.88 -11.30 28.46
C VAL A 470 38.76 -12.70 29.05
N GLU A 471 38.55 -13.67 28.19
CA GLU A 471 38.44 -15.09 28.52
C GLU A 471 39.28 -15.95 27.56
N PRO A 472 39.71 -17.15 27.98
CA PRO A 472 40.34 -18.12 27.09
C PRO A 472 39.42 -18.46 25.90
N LEU A 473 40.02 -18.74 24.75
CA LEU A 473 39.26 -19.10 23.55
C LEU A 473 38.72 -20.53 23.65
N PRO A 474 37.52 -20.80 23.11
CA PRO A 474 36.82 -22.09 23.30
C PRO A 474 37.40 -23.26 22.48
N GLY A 475 38.41 -23.03 21.63
CA GLY A 475 39.05 -24.07 20.83
C GLY A 475 40.23 -23.55 20.01
N GLU A 476 40.65 -24.34 19.01
CA GLU A 476 41.81 -24.01 18.15
C GLU A 476 41.46 -23.03 17.02
N ILE A 477 40.35 -23.25 16.30
CA ILE A 477 39.90 -22.39 15.20
C ILE A 477 38.38 -22.36 15.17
N GLY A 478 37.79 -21.22 14.83
CA GLY A 478 36.35 -21.14 14.63
C GLY A 478 35.78 -19.74 14.72
N ILE A 479 34.45 -19.70 14.74
CA ILE A 479 33.65 -18.48 14.91
C ILE A 479 32.81 -18.67 16.16
N HIS A 480 32.67 -17.64 16.98
CA HIS A 480 31.88 -17.71 18.21
C HIS A 480 31.13 -16.41 18.46
N LEU A 481 29.99 -16.51 19.14
CA LEU A 481 29.24 -15.38 19.68
C LEU A 481 29.57 -15.24 21.15
N ASP A 482 29.97 -14.06 21.60
CA ASP A 482 30.17 -13.79 23.02
C ASP A 482 28.80 -13.59 23.70
N PRO A 483 28.37 -14.50 24.59
CA PRO A 483 27.07 -14.40 25.26
C PRO A 483 27.08 -13.41 26.43
N THR A 484 28.27 -12.98 26.89
CA THR A 484 28.40 -12.10 28.06
C THR A 484 28.01 -10.66 27.73
N VAL A 485 28.18 -10.25 26.47
CA VAL A 485 27.87 -8.91 25.98
C VAL A 485 26.40 -8.83 25.56
N GLN A 486 25.51 -8.63 26.52
CA GLN A 486 24.05 -8.62 26.26
C GLN A 486 23.57 -7.44 25.40
N ARG A 487 24.36 -6.35 25.32
CA ARG A 487 23.93 -5.10 24.68
C ARG A 487 24.18 -5.07 23.18
N LEU A 488 25.06 -5.92 22.66
CA LEU A 488 25.49 -5.98 21.27
C LEU A 488 25.99 -7.39 20.94
N PRO A 489 25.53 -8.04 19.86
CA PRO A 489 26.04 -9.35 19.48
C PRO A 489 27.50 -9.22 19.02
N VAL A 490 28.44 -9.64 19.87
CA VAL A 490 29.87 -9.65 19.53
C VAL A 490 30.20 -11.01 18.92
N VAL A 491 30.27 -11.03 17.60
CA VAL A 491 30.68 -12.22 16.83
C VAL A 491 32.15 -12.06 16.50
N TYR A 492 32.95 -13.09 16.75
CA TYR A 492 34.38 -13.06 16.47
C TYR A 492 34.86 -14.37 15.84
N ALA A 493 35.84 -14.26 14.95
CA ALA A 493 36.58 -15.39 14.40
C ALA A 493 37.94 -15.47 15.09
N TYR A 494 38.45 -16.67 15.34
CA TYR A 494 39.73 -16.89 15.97
C TYR A 494 40.50 -18.04 15.34
N ASN A 495 41.83 -17.97 15.43
CA ASN A 495 42.72 -19.06 15.05
C ASN A 495 43.94 -19.07 16.00
N GLN A 496 44.15 -20.20 16.66
CA GLN A 496 45.23 -20.48 17.58
C GLN A 496 46.51 -20.80 16.82
N MET A 497 47.58 -20.12 17.21
CA MET A 497 48.93 -20.28 16.72
C MET A 497 49.71 -21.29 17.58
N ALA A 498 50.90 -21.66 17.11
CA ALA A 498 51.89 -22.35 17.93
C ALA A 498 52.20 -21.54 19.21
N ASP A 499 52.60 -22.23 20.27
CA ASP A 499 52.92 -21.66 21.60
C ASP A 499 51.71 -21.10 22.39
N GLY A 500 50.49 -21.22 21.88
CA GLY A 500 49.24 -20.91 22.58
C GLY A 500 48.77 -19.46 22.48
N TYR A 501 49.36 -18.68 21.57
CA TYR A 501 48.82 -17.38 21.16
C TYR A 501 47.70 -17.56 20.15
N SER A 502 46.82 -16.58 20.01
CA SER A 502 45.74 -16.64 19.00
C SER A 502 45.49 -15.30 18.36
N VAL A 503 45.16 -15.30 17.06
CA VAL A 503 44.65 -14.12 16.37
C VAL A 503 43.12 -14.15 16.44
N VAL A 504 42.53 -13.00 16.76
CA VAL A 504 41.08 -12.82 16.86
C VAL A 504 40.66 -11.62 16.03
N GLY A 505 39.61 -11.80 15.23
CA GLY A 505 38.96 -10.74 14.48
C GLY A 505 37.50 -10.61 14.90
N GLU A 506 37.09 -9.44 15.40
CA GLU A 506 35.68 -9.15 15.70
C GLU A 506 34.99 -8.64 14.45
N PHE A 507 33.82 -9.20 14.12
CA PHE A 507 32.99 -8.73 13.01
C PHE A 507 32.36 -7.38 13.34
N ASP A 508 32.19 -6.53 12.32
CA ASP A 508 31.45 -5.29 12.47
C ASP A 508 29.93 -5.55 12.54
N PRO A 509 29.26 -5.25 13.68
CA PRO A 509 27.81 -5.47 13.82
C PRO A 509 26.99 -4.69 12.80
N ASP A 510 27.44 -3.50 12.37
CA ASP A 510 26.72 -2.70 11.38
C ASP A 510 26.73 -3.38 10.00
N ARG A 511 27.81 -4.11 9.69
CA ARG A 511 27.94 -4.89 8.44
C ARG A 511 27.08 -6.14 8.48
N LEU A 512 27.10 -6.87 9.60
CA LEU A 512 26.22 -8.03 9.82
C LEU A 512 24.74 -7.63 9.72
N LEU A 513 24.36 -6.55 10.40
CA LEU A 513 23.01 -5.99 10.34
C LEU A 513 22.66 -5.52 8.92
N GLY A 514 23.62 -4.97 8.18
CA GLY A 514 23.46 -4.58 6.78
C GLY A 514 23.21 -5.76 5.82
N LEU A 515 23.58 -7.00 6.18
CA LEU A 515 23.20 -8.20 5.42
C LEU A 515 21.74 -8.55 5.68
N VAL A 516 21.34 -8.58 6.95
CA VAL A 516 19.96 -8.92 7.35
C VAL A 516 18.95 -7.89 6.82
N ARG A 517 19.29 -6.60 6.85
CA ARG A 517 18.45 -5.50 6.34
C ARG A 517 18.27 -5.46 4.82
N ARG A 518 19.09 -6.18 4.06
CA ARG A 518 18.96 -6.25 2.60
C ARG A 518 17.86 -7.22 2.15
N VAL A 519 17.43 -8.10 3.06
CA VAL A 519 16.33 -9.02 2.81
C VAL A 519 15.01 -8.25 2.90
N SER A 520 14.14 -8.44 1.91
CA SER A 520 12.78 -7.89 1.94
C SER A 520 11.93 -8.63 2.97
N GLY A 521 11.19 -7.90 3.79
CA GLY A 521 10.42 -8.46 4.90
C GLY A 521 11.11 -8.24 6.25
N ARG A 522 10.58 -8.84 7.31
CA ARG A 522 11.22 -8.80 8.64
C ARG A 522 12.10 -10.03 8.78
N ALA A 523 13.41 -9.83 8.83
CA ALA A 523 14.38 -10.90 8.95
C ALA A 523 15.01 -10.94 10.34
N HIS A 524 15.09 -12.14 10.91
CA HIS A 524 15.70 -12.47 12.19
C HIS A 524 16.80 -13.51 11.96
N VAL A 525 17.93 -13.37 12.64
CA VAL A 525 18.90 -14.46 12.78
C VAL A 525 18.76 -14.98 14.19
N VAL A 526 18.53 -16.27 14.36
CA VAL A 526 18.31 -16.91 15.67
C VAL A 526 19.37 -17.96 15.96
N ASP A 527 19.69 -18.13 17.25
CA ASP A 527 20.56 -19.20 17.74
C ASP A 527 19.78 -20.50 18.02
N ALA A 528 20.51 -21.54 18.47
CA ALA A 528 19.95 -22.85 18.82
C ALA A 528 18.86 -22.77 19.91
N GLU A 529 18.91 -21.78 20.80
CA GLU A 529 17.89 -21.53 21.82
C GLU A 529 16.72 -20.68 21.32
N LEU A 530 16.63 -20.42 20.00
CA LEU A 530 15.63 -19.57 19.36
C LEU A 530 15.66 -18.12 19.87
N ARG A 531 16.82 -17.63 20.28
CA ARG A 531 17.02 -16.23 20.65
C ARG A 531 17.55 -15.46 19.46
N THR A 532 17.03 -14.26 19.27
CA THR A 532 17.35 -13.38 18.16
C THR A 532 18.76 -12.82 18.33
N VAL A 533 19.71 -13.18 17.47
CA VAL A 533 21.07 -12.63 17.42
C VAL A 533 21.09 -11.32 16.63
N LEU A 534 20.43 -11.29 15.47
CA LEU A 534 20.31 -10.11 14.58
C LEU A 534 18.85 -9.90 14.17
N ASP A 535 18.42 -8.65 14.00
CA ASP A 535 17.06 -8.30 13.57
C ASP A 535 17.08 -7.12 12.59
N SER A 536 16.41 -7.27 11.46
CA SER A 536 16.26 -6.25 10.41
C SER A 536 15.74 -4.88 10.92
N GLU A 537 14.82 -4.86 11.90
CA GLU A 537 14.20 -3.64 12.42
C GLU A 537 15.05 -2.88 13.45
N GLY A 538 16.19 -3.44 13.87
CA GLY A 538 17.09 -2.83 14.84
C GLY A 538 17.69 -3.84 15.81
N PHE A 539 18.33 -3.37 16.87
CA PHE A 539 19.01 -4.26 17.82
C PHE A 539 18.02 -4.83 18.86
N ARG A 540 17.59 -6.08 18.66
CA ARG A 540 16.87 -6.92 19.65
C ARG A 540 17.67 -8.19 19.94
N ALA A 541 18.89 -8.03 20.45
CA ALA A 541 19.76 -9.17 20.75
C ALA A 541 19.22 -10.00 21.92
N PHE A 542 19.34 -11.31 21.81
CA PHE A 542 19.03 -12.34 22.81
C PHE A 542 17.57 -12.41 23.28
N GLN A 543 16.64 -11.77 22.57
CA GLN A 543 15.21 -11.90 22.85
C GLN A 543 14.65 -13.17 22.20
N PRO A 544 13.76 -13.92 22.88
CA PRO A 544 13.13 -15.10 22.29
C PRO A 544 12.33 -14.70 21.06
N LEU A 545 12.46 -15.49 19.99
CA LEU A 545 11.67 -15.35 18.77
C LEU A 545 10.18 -15.43 19.13
N GLN A 546 9.42 -14.46 18.63
CA GLN A 546 7.98 -14.33 18.86
C GLN A 546 7.21 -15.03 17.73
N GLY A 547 6.04 -15.57 18.04
CA GLY A 547 5.17 -16.22 17.06
C GLY A 547 5.49 -17.70 16.87
N ASP A 548 4.46 -18.54 17.00
CA ASP A 548 4.61 -20.00 16.95
C ASP A 548 5.08 -20.49 15.57
N LEU A 549 4.53 -19.90 14.50
CA LEU A 549 4.90 -20.25 13.12
C LEU A 549 6.39 -20.00 12.83
N ALA A 550 6.93 -18.88 13.32
CA ALA A 550 8.32 -18.52 13.14
C ALA A 550 9.26 -19.42 13.93
N ARG A 551 8.86 -19.77 15.16
CA ARG A 551 9.59 -20.73 16.00
C ARG A 551 9.61 -22.13 15.39
N ASP A 552 8.48 -22.61 14.90
CA ASP A 552 8.38 -23.94 14.27
C ASP A 552 9.24 -24.02 13.01
N ALA A 553 9.20 -22.99 12.16
CA ALA A 553 10.04 -22.89 10.96
C ALA A 553 11.53 -22.85 11.34
N ALA A 554 11.91 -22.08 12.36
CA ALA A 554 13.28 -22.01 12.84
C ALA A 554 13.80 -23.37 13.33
N VAL A 555 13.04 -24.06 14.19
CA VAL A 555 13.42 -25.38 14.74
C VAL A 555 13.70 -26.38 13.62
N GLU A 556 12.88 -26.40 12.57
CA GLU A 556 13.04 -27.31 11.45
C GLU A 556 14.24 -26.92 10.55
N ALA A 557 14.56 -25.63 10.46
CA ALA A 557 15.66 -25.12 9.63
C ALA A 557 17.04 -25.19 10.33
N LEU A 558 17.10 -25.11 11.67
CA LEU A 558 18.34 -25.11 12.47
C LEU A 558 19.37 -26.19 12.09
N PRO A 559 18.98 -27.45 11.77
CA PRO A 559 19.92 -28.49 11.33
C PRO A 559 20.60 -28.24 9.96
N GLY A 560 20.38 -27.07 9.34
CA GLY A 560 20.92 -26.70 8.03
C GLY A 560 19.92 -26.80 6.88
N GLY A 561 18.64 -27.08 7.18
CA GLY A 561 17.56 -27.17 6.20
C GLY A 561 16.99 -25.82 5.78
N THR A 562 16.09 -25.83 4.81
CA THR A 562 15.29 -24.66 4.41
C THR A 562 13.82 -25.05 4.37
N VAL A 563 12.99 -24.23 5.00
CA VAL A 563 11.59 -24.54 5.31
C VAL A 563 10.72 -23.31 5.09
N GLY A 564 9.67 -23.46 4.29
CA GLY A 564 8.58 -22.49 4.17
C GLY A 564 7.35 -22.95 4.95
N ARG A 565 6.72 -22.04 5.68
CA ARG A 565 5.48 -22.26 6.41
C ARG A 565 4.52 -21.11 6.14
N SER A 566 3.26 -21.42 5.93
CA SER A 566 2.19 -20.43 5.83
C SER A 566 1.09 -20.77 6.81
N HIS A 567 0.57 -19.78 7.53
CA HIS A 567 -0.59 -19.97 8.40
C HIS A 567 -1.75 -19.10 7.93
N THR A 568 -2.91 -19.73 7.80
CA THR A 568 -4.16 -19.09 7.37
C THR A 568 -5.33 -19.37 8.31
N ALA A 569 -5.14 -20.04 9.45
CA ALA A 569 -6.25 -20.39 10.36
C ALA A 569 -6.44 -19.35 11.49
N ASP A 570 -7.63 -18.77 11.57
CA ASP A 570 -8.15 -17.89 12.64
C ASP A 570 -7.35 -16.61 13.02
N GLY A 571 -6.36 -16.21 12.21
CA GLY A 571 -5.51 -15.03 12.44
C GLY A 571 -5.15 -14.23 11.17
N GLU A 572 -4.29 -13.21 11.33
CA GLU A 572 -3.68 -12.50 10.19
C GLU A 572 -2.84 -13.50 9.37
N PRO A 573 -3.00 -13.54 8.03
CA PRO A 573 -2.22 -14.45 7.22
C PRO A 573 -0.73 -14.18 7.43
N ALA A 574 0.05 -15.23 7.68
CA ALA A 574 1.49 -15.11 7.90
C ALA A 574 2.22 -16.08 6.98
N LEU A 575 3.28 -15.58 6.34
CA LEU A 575 4.19 -16.37 5.53
C LEU A 575 5.57 -16.25 6.14
N VAL A 576 6.15 -17.39 6.53
CA VAL A 576 7.46 -17.46 7.13
C VAL A 576 8.33 -18.43 6.35
N ALA A 577 9.55 -18.04 6.08
CA ALA A 577 10.57 -18.94 5.57
C ALA A 577 11.78 -18.92 6.51
N ALA A 578 12.40 -20.08 6.73
CA ALA A 578 13.59 -20.21 7.53
C ALA A 578 14.65 -21.03 6.79
N ALA A 579 15.92 -20.65 6.95
CA ALA A 579 17.05 -21.40 6.43
C ALA A 579 18.18 -21.45 7.46
N GLY A 580 18.64 -22.66 7.79
CA GLY A 580 19.81 -22.87 8.63
C GLY A 580 21.09 -22.45 7.94
N LEU A 581 22.11 -22.07 8.73
CA LEU A 581 23.46 -21.82 8.22
C LEU A 581 24.13 -23.15 7.90
N SER A 582 24.11 -23.53 6.61
CA SER A 582 24.67 -24.79 6.10
C SER A 582 25.84 -24.61 5.12
N ALA A 583 26.28 -23.37 4.87
CA ALA A 583 27.47 -23.05 4.07
C ALA A 583 28.77 -23.64 4.71
N PRO A 584 29.78 -24.02 3.91
CA PRO A 584 30.59 -25.21 4.17
C PRO A 584 31.48 -25.13 5.43
N GLY A 585 31.30 -26.09 6.33
CA GLY A 585 32.31 -26.65 7.21
C GLY A 585 32.62 -25.91 8.51
N THR A 586 32.61 -24.57 8.55
CA THR A 586 33.17 -23.83 9.70
C THR A 586 32.21 -22.87 10.40
N VAL A 587 30.99 -22.68 9.89
CA VAL A 587 29.94 -21.88 10.56
C VAL A 587 28.77 -22.72 11.04
N ALA A 588 28.67 -23.98 10.57
CA ALA A 588 27.55 -24.87 10.87
C ALA A 588 27.43 -25.18 12.38
N HIS A 589 28.54 -25.15 13.13
CA HIS A 589 28.55 -25.36 14.58
C HIS A 589 27.91 -24.21 15.38
N LEU A 590 27.66 -23.06 14.75
CA LEU A 590 26.91 -21.97 15.40
C LEU A 590 25.43 -22.32 15.57
N GLU A 591 24.91 -23.27 14.79
CA GLU A 591 23.49 -23.66 14.79
C GLU A 591 22.57 -22.43 14.70
N TRP A 592 22.86 -21.56 13.72
CA TRP A 592 22.04 -20.39 13.46
C TRP A 592 21.06 -20.65 12.33
N ALA A 593 19.89 -20.03 12.42
CA ALA A 593 18.93 -19.98 11.34
C ALA A 593 18.53 -18.54 11.03
N ILE A 594 18.34 -18.24 9.76
CA ILE A 594 17.70 -17.00 9.32
C ILE A 594 16.22 -17.27 9.13
N VAL A 595 15.38 -16.47 9.78
CA VAL A 595 13.92 -16.53 9.71
C VAL A 595 13.43 -15.24 9.06
N ILE A 596 12.66 -15.35 7.99
CA ILE A 596 12.06 -14.23 7.27
C ILE A 596 10.55 -14.31 7.45
N GLU A 597 9.98 -13.31 8.10
CA GLU A 597 8.54 -13.10 8.20
C GLU A 597 8.09 -12.08 7.15
N GLN A 598 7.22 -12.53 6.24
CA GLN A 598 6.66 -11.69 5.21
C GLN A 598 5.27 -11.21 5.64
N ASP A 599 5.07 -9.90 5.70
CA ASP A 599 3.74 -9.32 5.91
C ASP A 599 2.87 -9.59 4.68
N THR A 600 1.92 -10.50 4.85
CA THR A 600 0.99 -10.88 3.80
C THR A 600 0.01 -9.76 3.45
N SER A 601 -0.15 -8.76 4.32
CA SER A 601 -0.91 -7.56 4.02
C SER A 601 -0.26 -6.79 2.85
N GLY A 602 1.06 -6.87 2.67
CA GLY A 602 1.74 -6.29 1.51
C GLY A 602 1.45 -7.03 0.19
N LEU A 603 1.00 -8.29 0.26
CA LEU A 603 0.79 -9.13 -0.91
C LEU A 603 -0.53 -8.77 -1.61
N ARG A 604 -0.47 -8.65 -2.93
CA ARG A 604 -1.64 -8.42 -3.78
C ARG A 604 -2.39 -9.73 -4.02
N LEU A 605 -2.94 -10.30 -2.95
CA LEU A 605 -3.87 -11.43 -3.00
C LEU A 605 -5.27 -10.92 -3.37
N PRO A 606 -6.06 -11.60 -4.22
CA PRO A 606 -7.31 -11.07 -4.75
C PRO A 606 -8.34 -10.90 -3.63
N GLU A 607 -8.37 -11.82 -2.67
CA GLU A 607 -9.28 -11.76 -1.51
C GLU A 607 -8.92 -10.57 -0.59
N LEU A 608 -7.64 -10.25 -0.43
CA LEU A 608 -7.20 -9.09 0.35
C LEU A 608 -7.51 -7.78 -0.38
N VAL A 609 -7.36 -7.74 -1.71
CA VAL A 609 -7.74 -6.58 -2.52
C VAL A 609 -9.25 -6.34 -2.44
N GLU A 610 -10.06 -7.41 -2.53
CA GLU A 610 -11.52 -7.34 -2.37
C GLU A 610 -11.90 -6.82 -0.99
N ARG A 611 -11.33 -7.40 0.08
CA ARG A 611 -11.59 -6.99 1.47
C ARG A 611 -11.20 -5.53 1.72
N ARG A 612 -10.06 -5.08 1.22
CA ARG A 612 -9.63 -3.67 1.36
C ARG A 612 -10.55 -2.71 0.62
N TRP A 613 -10.91 -3.05 -0.62
CA TRP A 613 -11.77 -2.20 -1.43
C TRP A 613 -13.18 -2.11 -0.85
N THR A 614 -13.75 -3.24 -0.39
CA THR A 614 -15.06 -3.27 0.28
C THR A 614 -15.07 -2.46 1.57
N LEU A 615 -14.04 -2.57 2.42
CA LEU A 615 -13.90 -1.75 3.63
C LEU A 615 -13.76 -0.26 3.31
N LEU A 616 -13.02 0.10 2.26
CA LEU A 616 -12.90 1.49 1.80
C LEU A 616 -14.26 2.04 1.36
N MET A 617 -15.03 1.27 0.58
CA MET A 617 -16.38 1.66 0.18
C MET A 617 -17.34 1.80 1.38
N ALA A 618 -17.27 0.89 2.35
CA ALA A 618 -18.06 0.96 3.58
C ALA A 618 -17.72 2.22 4.40
N GLY A 619 -16.42 2.53 4.54
CA GLY A 619 -15.95 3.75 5.21
C GLY A 619 -16.40 5.02 4.50
N ALA A 620 -16.28 5.07 3.16
CA ALA A 620 -16.75 6.20 2.36
C ALA A 620 -18.27 6.42 2.49
N ALA A 621 -19.05 5.34 2.41
CA ALA A 621 -20.51 5.39 2.61
C ALA A 621 -20.87 5.90 4.00
N MET A 622 -20.22 5.38 5.05
CA MET A 622 -20.41 5.83 6.43
C MET A 622 -20.12 7.33 6.59
N GLY A 623 -19.00 7.81 6.04
CA GLY A 623 -18.64 9.23 6.08
C GLY A 623 -19.69 10.13 5.42
N ILE A 624 -20.17 9.76 4.23
CA ILE A 624 -21.23 10.49 3.51
C ILE A 624 -22.53 10.52 4.31
N VAL A 625 -22.94 9.38 4.86
CA VAL A 625 -24.15 9.26 5.69
C VAL A 625 -24.07 10.20 6.90
N LEU A 626 -22.99 10.12 7.67
CA LEU A 626 -22.83 10.93 8.88
C LEU A 626 -22.79 12.43 8.56
N LEU A 627 -21.99 12.84 7.56
CA LEU A 627 -21.83 14.24 7.19
C LEU A 627 -23.17 14.86 6.73
N THR A 628 -23.91 14.15 5.88
CA THR A 628 -25.19 14.64 5.35
C THR A 628 -26.29 14.68 6.41
N HIS A 629 -26.32 13.71 7.34
CA HIS A 629 -27.29 13.70 8.44
C HIS A 629 -26.97 14.78 9.49
N VAL A 630 -25.70 14.99 9.82
CA VAL A 630 -25.26 16.08 10.70
C VAL A 630 -25.64 17.43 10.08
N TRP A 631 -25.38 17.62 8.78
CA TRP A 631 -25.83 18.81 8.05
C TRP A 631 -27.34 19.02 8.24
N GLN A 632 -28.16 17.99 8.02
CA GLN A 632 -29.61 18.11 8.16
C GLN A 632 -30.08 18.40 9.57
N LEU A 633 -29.46 17.75 10.56
CA LEU A 633 -29.78 17.93 11.97
C LEU A 633 -29.57 19.39 12.40
N TYR A 634 -28.42 19.96 12.06
CA TYR A 634 -28.04 21.30 12.48
C TYR A 634 -28.72 22.40 11.68
N ILE A 635 -28.86 22.22 10.36
CA ILE A 635 -29.38 23.27 9.48
C ILE A 635 -30.90 23.29 9.40
N PHE A 636 -31.57 22.14 9.50
CA PHE A 636 -33.04 22.09 9.32
C PHE A 636 -33.78 21.62 10.57
N VAL A 637 -33.38 20.50 11.17
CA VAL A 637 -34.15 19.90 12.27
C VAL A 637 -34.12 20.78 13.52
N ARG A 638 -32.94 21.26 13.94
CA ARG A 638 -32.81 22.13 15.12
C ARG A 638 -33.60 23.45 14.97
N PRO A 639 -33.48 24.23 13.87
CA PRO A 639 -34.30 25.42 13.65
C PRO A 639 -35.79 25.14 13.60
N LEU A 640 -36.23 24.08 12.94
CA LEU A 640 -37.65 23.73 12.85
C LEU A 640 -38.24 23.38 14.23
N ARG A 641 -37.48 22.68 15.08
CA ARG A 641 -37.90 22.37 16.46
C ARG A 641 -37.98 23.62 17.33
N ARG A 642 -37.03 24.55 17.18
CA ARG A 642 -37.10 25.87 17.85
C ARG A 642 -38.35 26.63 17.42
N LEU A 643 -38.65 26.65 16.12
CA LEU A 643 -39.84 27.31 15.59
C LEU A 643 -41.14 26.67 16.11
N ALA A 644 -41.19 25.35 16.21
CA ALA A 644 -42.33 24.63 16.80
C ALA A 644 -42.53 24.95 18.30
N PHE A 645 -41.46 25.23 19.04
CA PHE A 645 -41.56 25.68 20.43
C PHE A 645 -42.19 27.08 20.54
N PHE A 646 -41.79 28.02 19.66
CA PHE A 646 -42.41 29.35 19.61
C PHE A 646 -43.87 29.31 19.13
N SER A 647 -44.21 28.41 18.20
CA SER A 647 -45.59 28.28 17.72
C SER A 647 -46.55 27.79 18.80
N ASP A 648 -46.09 26.91 19.70
CA ASP A 648 -46.90 26.47 20.84
C ASP A 648 -47.19 27.62 21.79
N ARG A 649 -46.15 28.39 22.16
CA ARG A 649 -46.31 29.61 22.97
C ARG A 649 -47.30 30.61 22.38
N MET A 650 -47.24 30.80 21.06
CA MET A 650 -48.18 31.66 20.33
C MET A 650 -49.61 31.08 20.31
N SER A 651 -49.75 29.76 20.30
CA SER A 651 -51.05 29.07 20.39
C SER A 651 -51.67 29.21 21.78
N ASP A 652 -50.84 29.18 22.82
CA ASP A 652 -51.23 29.36 24.23
C ASP A 652 -51.54 30.83 24.58
N GLY A 653 -51.48 31.75 23.61
CA GLY A 653 -51.88 33.15 23.77
C GLY A 653 -50.74 34.13 24.03
N THR A 654 -49.49 33.66 24.17
CA THR A 654 -48.35 34.57 24.34
C THR A 654 -47.92 35.18 22.99
N ILE A 655 -48.48 36.35 22.66
CA ILE A 655 -48.24 37.06 21.40
C ILE A 655 -47.27 38.24 21.53
N GLU A 656 -46.72 38.50 22.72
CA GLU A 656 -45.87 39.68 22.98
C GLU A 656 -44.44 39.55 22.46
N LEU A 657 -43.91 38.32 22.39
CA LEU A 657 -42.53 38.06 21.98
C LEU A 657 -42.44 37.89 20.46
N PRO A 658 -41.48 38.56 19.79
CA PRO A 658 -41.26 38.37 18.36
C PRO A 658 -40.70 36.97 18.07
N VAL A 659 -41.09 36.40 16.93
CA VAL A 659 -40.51 35.14 16.44
C VAL A 659 -39.10 35.43 15.91
N PRO A 660 -38.03 34.78 16.43
CA PRO A 660 -36.68 35.09 16.01
C PRO A 660 -36.43 34.62 14.56
N PRO A 661 -35.75 35.43 13.73
CA PRO A 661 -35.34 35.01 12.40
C PRO A 661 -34.42 33.80 12.50
N GLN A 662 -34.62 32.80 11.62
CA GLN A 662 -33.81 31.57 11.64
C GLN A 662 -32.64 31.67 10.66
N ARG A 663 -32.91 31.53 9.35
CA ARG A 663 -31.93 31.49 8.26
C ARG A 663 -32.56 31.96 6.95
N HIS A 664 -31.76 32.19 5.91
CA HIS A 664 -32.26 32.49 4.56
C HIS A 664 -32.62 31.20 3.81
N ASP A 665 -33.64 30.48 4.31
CA ASP A 665 -34.13 29.21 3.76
C ASP A 665 -35.66 29.07 3.93
N ASP A 666 -36.20 27.92 3.55
CA ASP A 666 -37.64 27.62 3.67
C ASP A 666 -38.13 27.73 5.13
N ILE A 667 -37.30 27.42 6.13
CA ILE A 667 -37.66 27.48 7.55
C ILE A 667 -37.70 28.94 8.02
N GLY A 668 -36.75 29.76 7.59
CA GLY A 668 -36.78 31.20 7.83
C GLY A 668 -37.96 31.88 7.14
N ALA A 669 -38.35 31.41 5.94
CA ALA A 669 -39.56 31.88 5.28
C ALA A 669 -40.82 31.57 6.11
N ILE A 670 -40.92 30.36 6.69
CA ILE A 670 -42.00 29.98 7.60
C ILE A 670 -41.95 30.86 8.87
N ALA A 671 -40.77 31.11 9.44
CA ALA A 671 -40.62 31.95 10.63
C ALA A 671 -41.13 33.38 10.39
N MET A 672 -40.85 33.97 9.21
CA MET A 672 -41.39 35.29 8.86
C MET A 672 -42.91 35.26 8.63
N CYS A 673 -43.45 34.21 8.02
CA CYS A 673 -44.91 34.05 7.91
C CYS A 673 -45.56 33.96 9.30
N LEU A 674 -44.95 33.23 10.23
CA LEU A 674 -45.42 33.11 11.62
C LEU A 674 -45.38 34.47 12.34
N GLU A 675 -44.32 35.27 12.14
CA GLU A 675 -44.22 36.62 12.69
C GLU A 675 -45.29 37.57 12.11
N ILE A 676 -45.58 37.52 10.80
CA ILE A 676 -46.67 38.28 10.19
C ILE A 676 -48.01 37.89 10.85
N CYS A 677 -48.27 36.60 11.01
CA CYS A 677 -49.48 36.13 11.69
C CYS A 677 -49.56 36.61 13.14
N ARG A 678 -48.45 36.61 13.88
CA ARG A 678 -48.39 37.16 15.25
C ARG A 678 -48.75 38.65 15.26
N GLN A 679 -48.18 39.44 14.35
CA GLN A 679 -48.46 40.87 14.25
C GLN A 679 -49.90 41.16 13.86
N VAL A 680 -50.50 40.36 12.98
CA VAL A 680 -51.93 40.46 12.63
C VAL A 680 -52.80 40.24 13.86
N ARG A 681 -52.49 39.26 14.71
CA ARG A 681 -53.23 39.04 15.97
C ARG A 681 -53.08 40.19 16.96
N HIS A 682 -51.96 40.90 16.92
CA HIS A 682 -51.69 42.04 17.80
C HIS A 682 -52.25 43.39 17.27
N THR A 683 -52.28 43.60 15.95
CA THR A 683 -52.54 44.93 15.34
C THR A 683 -53.67 44.95 14.31
N GLY A 684 -54.27 43.81 14.00
CA GLY A 684 -55.38 43.67 13.06
C GLY A 684 -54.98 43.32 11.62
N SER A 685 -55.99 43.09 10.79
CA SER A 685 -55.88 42.55 9.41
C SER A 685 -55.12 43.44 8.41
N ALA A 686 -54.81 44.69 8.79
CA ALA A 686 -54.02 45.61 7.95
C ALA A 686 -52.56 45.16 7.76
N ARG A 687 -52.06 44.21 8.57
CA ARG A 687 -50.69 43.69 8.48
C ARG A 687 -50.51 42.46 7.58
N PHE A 688 -51.58 41.90 7.00
CA PHE A 688 -51.44 40.78 6.08
C PHE A 688 -50.60 41.16 4.86
N GLY A 689 -49.69 40.25 4.45
CA GLY A 689 -48.85 40.41 3.26
C GLY A 689 -47.72 41.45 3.36
N GLY A 690 -47.49 42.06 4.54
CA GLY A 690 -46.43 43.06 4.72
C GLY A 690 -45.54 42.76 5.92
N ALA A 691 -44.31 42.29 5.68
CA ALA A 691 -43.27 42.29 6.71
C ALA A 691 -42.48 43.61 6.63
N LEU A 692 -42.52 44.42 7.70
CA LEU A 692 -41.56 45.50 7.86
C LEU A 692 -40.18 44.87 8.07
N ARG A 693 -39.14 45.37 7.40
CA ARG A 693 -37.73 44.96 7.61
C ARG A 693 -37.41 44.99 9.11
N LEU A 694 -37.16 43.84 9.73
CA LEU A 694 -36.57 43.75 11.05
C LEU A 694 -35.13 44.29 10.95
N ARG A 695 -34.89 45.51 11.43
CA ARG A 695 -33.55 46.01 11.79
C ARG A 695 -33.52 46.09 13.32
N GLY A 696 -32.63 45.32 13.96
CA GLY A 696 -32.43 45.30 15.42
C GLY A 696 -31.89 43.94 15.92
N ALA A 697 -31.22 43.94 17.08
CA ALA A 697 -30.76 42.70 17.73
C ALA A 697 -31.92 42.02 18.47
N GLY A 698 -31.90 40.69 18.61
CA GLY A 698 -33.04 39.89 19.12
C GLY A 698 -33.50 40.19 20.56
N ALA A 699 -32.84 41.10 21.28
CA ALA A 699 -33.20 41.56 22.61
C ALA A 699 -34.00 42.88 22.62
N ASP A 700 -34.12 43.58 21.49
CA ASP A 700 -34.78 44.88 21.45
C ASP A 700 -36.30 44.75 21.55
N ARG A 701 -36.88 45.35 22.59
CA ARG A 701 -38.34 45.46 22.75
C ARG A 701 -38.92 46.29 21.60
N THR A 702 -39.77 45.68 20.79
CA THR A 702 -40.49 46.40 19.74
C THR A 702 -41.60 47.24 20.36
N LYS A 703 -41.52 48.57 20.21
CA LYS A 703 -42.59 49.49 20.61
C LYS A 703 -43.45 49.82 19.39
N VAL A 704 -44.74 49.50 19.47
CA VAL A 704 -45.72 49.79 18.41
C VAL A 704 -45.97 51.30 18.38
N LEU A 705 -45.70 51.94 17.24
CA LEU A 705 -46.08 53.34 17.02
C LEU A 705 -47.59 53.42 16.69
N PRO A 706 -48.36 54.28 17.37
CA PRO A 706 -49.77 54.47 17.09
C PRO A 706 -49.99 55.10 15.70
N ARG A 707 -51.12 54.75 15.09
CA ARG A 707 -51.51 55.17 13.74
C ARG A 707 -51.63 56.70 13.68
N VAL A 708 -50.88 57.33 12.76
CA VAL A 708 -51.10 58.75 12.43
C VAL A 708 -52.48 58.87 11.79
N ARG A 709 -53.37 59.69 12.39
CA ARG A 709 -54.67 60.02 11.80
C ARG A 709 -54.42 60.81 10.50
N SER A 710 -54.95 60.30 9.40
CA SER A 710 -55.05 61.07 8.15
C SER A 710 -55.91 62.32 8.41
N ALA A 711 -55.38 63.50 8.12
CA ALA A 711 -56.15 64.74 8.16
C ALA A 711 -57.24 64.68 7.08
N ALA A 712 -58.48 64.53 7.52
CA ALA A 712 -59.64 64.60 6.65
C ALA A 712 -59.76 66.01 6.05
N ALA A 713 -59.96 66.03 4.72
CA ALA A 713 -60.18 67.22 3.92
C ALA A 713 -61.27 68.12 4.52
N THR A 714 -60.88 69.32 4.92
CA THR A 714 -61.82 70.40 5.27
C THR A 714 -62.04 71.23 4.01
N THR A 715 -63.03 70.87 3.20
CA THR A 715 -63.61 71.77 2.19
C THR A 715 -65.03 72.10 2.64
N ALA A 716 -65.13 73.09 3.53
CA ALA A 716 -66.40 73.72 3.87
C ALA A 716 -66.73 74.75 2.78
N ARG A 717 -67.74 74.42 1.98
CA ARG A 717 -68.43 75.34 1.08
C ARG A 717 -69.23 76.31 1.94
N GLY A 718 -68.82 77.58 1.98
CA GLY A 718 -69.59 78.68 2.56
C GLY A 718 -70.19 79.53 1.47
N THR A 719 -71.51 79.44 1.28
CA THR A 719 -72.33 80.39 0.54
C THR A 719 -73.16 81.21 1.52
N LYS A 720 -73.06 82.54 1.45
CA LYS A 720 -74.03 83.54 1.92
C LYS A 720 -73.83 84.82 1.10
N GLY A 721 -74.86 85.54 0.63
CA GLY A 721 -76.27 85.48 0.98
C GLY A 721 -76.50 85.86 2.44
#